data_AF-D2VJ80-F1
#
_entry.id   AF-D2VJ80-F1
#
_cell.length_a   1.000
_cell.length_b   1.000
_cell.length_c   1.000
_cell.angle_alpha   90.00
_cell.angle_beta   90.00
_cell.angle_gamma   90.00
#
_symmetry.space_group_name_H-M   'P 1'
#
loop_
_entity.id
_entity.type
_entity.pdbx_description
1 polymer ?
#
loop_
_entity_poly.entity_id
_entity_poly.type
_entity_poly.pdbx_seq_one_letter_code
_entity_poly.pdbx_strand_id
1 'polypeptide(L)'
;MKLSKSLIVLLAVILALVAALSNAEDQFDIAADPTKIIDYKKVMADYVNKPTPKYSYQLLSEFTVTGATVYVLNMTSVEWLPEEFGYRALWFHYLEVVVPTNLDKSLKEAFVYITNGDTTDGLPTGDPITIAMATVGKTIGVTVKMIPNQPLTYANDPLHQVRVEDGIIGYAWKHIVDFPRDVKWIPRLPMTKASLLALDTTQSFVPTKVSGVTIEKFTVAGASKRGWTTWTVGIANDPRVKALIPLVIQIPNTQKAIKHIYNSLCDFPIAMYDYIAAGFTPHVNSYGFTKLCEVIDPFEWKEDLAKYRKYMVNSMGDEFFWPDMSTLSYNDMPNRKNKHLRYIPNTGHGMTGSDVVLTVASFYYAVLKNIELPEYTFSHTYTAAGVNVKLNILNGKVPTAVKLWSANNPNGRDFRQTTIGRIFTAVTVAPKATGNPFEYEVFFPNPAQGYTALTIELTFDGYFEDKTIPYLKFTTDSYVVPNVLPCDYDTTFGTILTPYKVISKGSILVQNSASLTVPGSVATDRAFAVQKLVAASGYAVNVANGESAEVIENAIAKYDELFAATCTQSNLDQNIPSAGLTFTAGVYCFPQGLNGNSKVTFSGTGKIVLKLSTNLNANNINFVFTNGATQNNVFWVIGNSVAVNGPFYGNVLTKGVFNFNNVNLYGYIYNLGGNTLNVNGGAFH
;
A
#
# COMPACT_ATOMS: atom_id res chain seq x y z
N MET A 1 46.36 -29.43 -17.65
CA MET A 1 44.97 -29.91 -17.48
C MET A 1 44.03 -28.90 -18.11
N LYS A 2 43.41 -29.21 -19.26
CA LYS A 2 42.37 -28.36 -19.86
C LYS A 2 41.02 -28.78 -19.26
N LEU A 3 40.49 -27.99 -18.34
CA LEU A 3 39.12 -28.16 -17.86
C LEU A 3 38.15 -28.00 -19.03
N SER A 4 37.16 -28.89 -19.15
CA SER A 4 36.18 -28.83 -20.25
C SER A 4 35.34 -27.54 -20.13
N LYS A 5 34.94 -26.96 -21.27
CA LYS A 5 34.10 -25.75 -21.30
C LYS A 5 32.84 -25.90 -20.44
N SER A 6 32.27 -27.11 -20.36
CA SER A 6 31.10 -27.41 -19.53
C SER A 6 31.37 -27.31 -18.03
N LEU A 7 32.57 -27.67 -17.56
CA LEU A 7 32.93 -27.58 -16.13
C LEU A 7 33.21 -26.13 -15.70
N ILE A 8 33.74 -25.31 -16.61
CA ILE A 8 33.95 -23.87 -16.39
C ILE A 8 32.59 -23.14 -16.30
N VAL A 9 31.65 -23.48 -17.17
CA VAL A 9 30.28 -22.94 -17.11
C VAL A 9 29.57 -23.37 -15.83
N LEU A 10 29.72 -24.63 -15.41
CA LEU A 10 29.13 -25.13 -14.16
C LEU A 10 29.72 -24.41 -12.93
N LEU A 11 31.04 -24.21 -12.88
CA LEU A 11 31.67 -23.46 -11.79
C LEU A 11 31.25 -21.98 -11.79
N ALA A 12 31.10 -21.35 -12.95
CA ALA A 12 30.64 -19.97 -13.06
C ALA A 12 29.18 -19.81 -12.60
N VAL A 13 28.32 -20.78 -12.92
CA VAL A 13 26.93 -20.83 -12.43
C VAL A 13 26.89 -21.06 -10.93
N ILE A 14 27.73 -21.95 -10.39
CA ILE A 14 27.82 -22.18 -8.94
C ILE A 14 28.36 -20.94 -8.22
N LEU A 15 29.40 -20.27 -8.73
CA LEU A 15 29.89 -19.02 -8.13
C LEU A 15 28.85 -17.89 -8.23
N ALA A 16 28.09 -17.81 -9.33
CA ALA A 16 27.01 -16.83 -9.46
C ALA A 16 25.84 -17.13 -8.50
N LEU A 17 25.51 -18.40 -8.27
CA LEU A 17 24.53 -18.80 -7.25
C LEU A 17 25.04 -18.51 -5.84
N VAL A 18 26.30 -18.79 -5.53
CA VAL A 18 26.90 -18.52 -4.22
C VAL A 18 27.00 -17.01 -3.95
N ALA A 19 27.35 -16.20 -4.96
CA ALA A 19 27.34 -14.74 -4.86
C ALA A 19 25.91 -14.16 -4.76
N ALA A 20 24.93 -14.79 -5.40
CA ALA A 20 23.51 -14.42 -5.24
C ALA A 20 22.98 -14.80 -3.84
N LEU A 21 23.45 -15.93 -3.28
CA LEU A 21 23.10 -16.37 -1.93
C LEU A 21 23.75 -15.49 -0.85
N SER A 22 24.98 -14.99 -1.04
CA SER A 22 25.63 -14.07 -0.10
C SER A 22 25.00 -12.68 -0.07
N ASN A 23 24.42 -12.22 -1.19
CA ASN A 23 23.75 -10.92 -1.26
C ASN A 23 22.33 -10.90 -0.63
N ALA A 24 21.69 -12.07 -0.44
CA ALA A 24 20.33 -12.15 0.12
C ALA A 24 20.29 -12.05 1.65
N GLU A 25 21.40 -12.36 2.34
CA GLU A 25 21.54 -12.13 3.79
C GLU A 25 21.68 -10.64 4.11
N ASP A 26 22.29 -9.88 3.19
CA ASP A 26 22.77 -8.53 3.46
C ASP A 26 21.70 -7.51 3.81
N GLN A 27 20.43 -7.63 3.33
CA GLN A 27 19.40 -6.60 3.51
C GLN A 27 18.67 -6.57 4.87
N PHE A 28 18.61 -7.70 5.58
CA PHE A 28 17.82 -7.81 6.82
C PHE A 28 18.69 -7.77 8.08
N ASP A 29 20.01 -7.86 7.92
CA ASP A 29 21.01 -7.50 8.93
C ASP A 29 21.44 -6.01 8.83
N ILE A 30 20.91 -5.23 7.86
CA ILE A 30 21.18 -3.79 7.67
C ILE A 30 20.70 -2.93 8.84
N ALA A 31 19.76 -3.41 9.65
CA ALA A 31 19.30 -2.69 10.84
C ALA A 31 20.47 -2.29 11.77
N ALA A 32 21.63 -2.97 11.70
CA ALA A 32 22.82 -2.68 12.47
C ALA A 32 23.84 -1.72 11.80
N ASP A 33 23.75 -1.46 10.48
CA ASP A 33 24.71 -0.59 9.76
C ASP A 33 23.99 0.63 9.11
N PRO A 34 24.09 1.82 9.73
CA PRO A 34 23.46 3.04 9.22
C PRO A 34 24.10 3.57 7.93
N THR A 35 25.20 2.98 7.45
CA THR A 35 25.92 3.42 6.24
C THR A 35 25.51 2.67 4.97
N LYS A 36 24.84 1.51 5.08
CA LYS A 36 24.36 0.74 3.91
C LYS A 36 23.07 1.33 3.32
N ILE A 37 22.98 1.42 2.00
CA ILE A 37 21.77 1.88 1.28
C ILE A 37 20.83 0.67 1.06
N ILE A 38 19.53 0.83 1.35
CA ILE A 38 18.52 -0.19 1.10
C ILE A 38 17.92 0.04 -0.30
N ASP A 39 17.96 -0.99 -1.14
CA ASP A 39 17.20 -1.02 -2.38
C ASP A 39 15.84 -1.66 -2.07
N TYR A 40 14.83 -0.82 -1.80
CA TYR A 40 13.49 -1.26 -1.41
C TYR A 40 12.81 -2.13 -2.49
N LYS A 41 13.18 -1.99 -3.76
CA LYS A 41 12.68 -2.88 -4.82
C LYS A 41 13.22 -4.30 -4.64
N LYS A 42 14.41 -4.49 -4.08
CA LYS A 42 14.95 -5.85 -3.88
C LYS A 42 14.44 -6.56 -2.63
N VAL A 43 13.92 -5.84 -1.64
CA VAL A 43 13.46 -6.37 -0.34
C VAL A 43 12.55 -7.61 -0.49
N MET A 44 11.55 -7.55 -1.37
CA MET A 44 10.62 -8.68 -1.59
C MET A 44 11.37 -9.91 -2.13
N ALA A 45 12.15 -9.73 -3.20
CA ALA A 45 12.89 -10.80 -3.84
C ALA A 45 13.94 -11.41 -2.89
N ASP A 46 14.68 -10.57 -2.16
CA ASP A 46 15.69 -11.02 -1.22
C ASP A 46 15.06 -11.84 -0.09
N TYR A 47 13.92 -11.41 0.47
CA TYR A 47 13.24 -12.14 1.54
C TYR A 47 12.75 -13.53 1.08
N VAL A 48 12.05 -13.59 -0.06
CA VAL A 48 11.44 -14.84 -0.52
C VAL A 48 12.49 -15.88 -0.91
N ASN A 49 13.65 -15.44 -1.42
CA ASN A 49 14.75 -16.30 -1.84
C ASN A 49 15.64 -16.80 -0.68
N LYS A 50 15.48 -16.27 0.54
CA LYS A 50 16.23 -16.77 1.70
C LYS A 50 15.96 -18.27 1.95
N PRO A 51 16.97 -19.04 2.38
CA PRO A 51 16.76 -20.40 2.86
C PRO A 51 15.69 -20.45 3.95
N THR A 52 14.90 -21.53 3.95
CA THR A 52 13.83 -21.74 4.95
C THR A 52 14.05 -23.07 5.67
N PRO A 53 15.05 -23.17 6.56
CA PRO A 53 15.46 -24.44 7.16
C PRO A 53 14.40 -25.08 8.06
N LYS A 54 13.42 -24.30 8.53
CA LYS A 54 12.29 -24.78 9.35
C LYS A 54 11.09 -25.24 8.52
N TYR A 55 11.11 -25.04 7.19
CA TYR A 55 10.01 -25.46 6.32
C TYR A 55 9.83 -26.97 6.37
N SER A 56 8.60 -27.39 6.63
CA SER A 56 8.19 -28.80 6.64
C SER A 56 6.68 -28.88 6.49
N TYR A 57 6.17 -30.05 6.08
CA TYR A 57 4.73 -30.29 6.10
C TYR A 57 4.41 -31.73 6.46
N GLN A 58 3.20 -31.94 6.98
CA GLN A 58 2.65 -33.26 7.29
C GLN A 58 1.16 -33.34 6.97
N LEU A 59 0.71 -34.51 6.56
CA LEU A 59 -0.72 -34.80 6.39
C LEU A 59 -1.39 -34.97 7.75
N LEU A 60 -2.45 -34.22 8.00
CA LEU A 60 -3.22 -34.27 9.24
C LEU A 60 -4.54 -35.02 9.09
N SER A 61 -5.25 -34.82 7.97
CA SER A 61 -6.57 -35.39 7.74
C SER A 61 -6.84 -35.61 6.26
N GLU A 62 -7.73 -36.55 5.96
CA GLU A 62 -8.20 -36.91 4.63
C GLU A 62 -9.69 -37.22 4.72
N PHE A 63 -10.50 -36.58 3.88
CA PHE A 63 -11.95 -36.82 3.81
C PHE A 63 -12.50 -36.57 2.41
N THR A 64 -13.67 -37.14 2.13
CA THR A 64 -14.35 -36.98 0.84
C THR A 64 -15.47 -35.96 0.96
N VAL A 65 -15.60 -35.12 -0.05
CA VAL A 65 -16.74 -34.23 -0.29
C VAL A 65 -17.37 -34.59 -1.64
N THR A 66 -18.54 -34.04 -1.96
CA THR A 66 -19.18 -34.29 -3.25
C THR A 66 -18.24 -33.93 -4.41
N GLY A 67 -17.82 -34.93 -5.18
CA GLY A 67 -16.99 -34.77 -6.37
C GLY A 67 -15.48 -34.60 -6.13
N ALA A 68 -14.99 -34.67 -4.88
CA ALA A 68 -13.57 -34.51 -4.60
C ALA A 68 -13.10 -35.20 -3.30
N THR A 69 -11.80 -35.48 -3.22
CA THR A 69 -11.12 -35.82 -1.96
C THR A 69 -10.32 -34.61 -1.50
N VAL A 70 -10.39 -34.30 -0.20
CA VAL A 70 -9.68 -33.20 0.44
C VAL A 70 -8.63 -33.76 1.38
N TYR A 71 -7.40 -33.30 1.22
CA TYR A 71 -6.28 -33.58 2.12
C TYR A 71 -5.93 -32.31 2.89
N VAL A 72 -5.89 -32.38 4.22
CA VAL A 72 -5.51 -31.27 5.08
C VAL A 72 -4.07 -31.49 5.54
N LEU A 73 -3.20 -30.58 5.15
CA LEU A 73 -1.80 -30.56 5.57
C LEU A 73 -1.58 -29.47 6.62
N ASN A 74 -0.67 -29.71 7.54
CA ASN A 74 -0.02 -28.64 8.29
C ASN A 74 1.34 -28.37 7.65
N MET A 75 1.53 -27.14 7.16
CA MET A 75 2.77 -26.66 6.59
C MET A 75 3.39 -25.64 7.54
N THR A 76 4.52 -25.98 8.15
CA THR A 76 5.39 -24.99 8.82
C THR A 76 6.12 -24.22 7.73
N SER A 77 6.00 -22.89 7.74
CA SER A 77 6.49 -22.02 6.66
C SER A 77 7.76 -21.28 7.07
N VAL A 78 7.61 -20.08 7.62
CA VAL A 78 8.68 -19.11 7.88
C VAL A 78 8.82 -18.85 9.38
N GLU A 79 9.96 -18.29 9.76
CA GLU A 79 10.16 -17.69 11.08
C GLU A 79 10.23 -16.17 10.89
N TRP A 80 9.32 -15.44 11.53
CA TRP A 80 9.18 -13.99 11.35
C TRP A 80 9.23 -13.27 12.69
N LEU A 81 10.15 -12.30 12.83
CA LEU A 81 10.40 -11.52 14.06
C LEU A 81 10.47 -12.39 15.35
N PRO A 82 11.41 -13.35 15.45
CA PRO A 82 11.60 -14.17 16.65
C PRO A 82 11.81 -13.35 17.93
N GLU A 83 12.43 -12.18 17.82
CA GLU A 83 12.62 -11.22 18.91
C GLU A 83 11.30 -10.61 19.42
N GLU A 84 10.27 -10.49 18.58
CA GLU A 84 8.98 -9.92 18.96
C GLU A 84 7.97 -10.97 19.40
N PHE A 85 8.01 -12.16 18.79
CA PHE A 85 6.95 -13.16 18.98
C PHE A 85 7.42 -14.43 19.69
N GLY A 86 8.72 -14.56 19.97
CA GLY A 86 9.28 -15.77 20.57
C GLY A 86 8.86 -17.02 19.79
N TYR A 87 8.22 -17.98 20.48
CA TYR A 87 7.77 -19.22 19.85
C TYR A 87 6.68 -19.02 18.78
N ARG A 88 5.91 -17.92 18.81
CA ARG A 88 4.89 -17.60 17.80
C ARG A 88 5.47 -17.05 16.49
N ALA A 89 6.77 -16.75 16.45
CA ALA A 89 7.46 -16.35 15.23
C ALA A 89 7.49 -17.45 14.18
N LEU A 90 7.49 -18.72 14.61
CA LEU A 90 7.43 -19.86 13.69
C LEU A 90 6.00 -20.07 13.20
N TRP A 91 5.77 -19.76 11.93
CA TRP A 91 4.45 -19.83 11.31
C TRP A 91 4.12 -21.23 10.81
N PHE A 92 2.86 -21.62 10.97
CA PHE A 92 2.30 -22.81 10.32
C PHE A 92 0.98 -22.48 9.64
N HIS A 93 0.58 -23.28 8.66
CA HIS A 93 -0.63 -23.04 7.89
C HIS A 93 -1.36 -24.36 7.65
N TYR A 94 -2.69 -24.31 7.68
CA TYR A 94 -3.46 -25.39 7.09
C TYR A 94 -3.55 -25.20 5.59
N LEU A 95 -3.17 -26.25 4.85
CA LEU A 95 -3.34 -26.35 3.40
C LEU A 95 -4.39 -27.40 3.10
N GLU A 96 -5.45 -27.02 2.39
CA GLU A 96 -6.45 -27.96 1.89
C GLU A 96 -6.16 -28.26 0.43
N VAL A 97 -5.65 -29.46 0.14
CA VAL A 97 -5.41 -29.92 -1.24
C VAL A 97 -6.62 -30.71 -1.70
N VAL A 98 -7.36 -30.15 -2.65
CA VAL A 98 -8.56 -30.72 -3.23
C VAL A 98 -8.21 -31.44 -4.53
N VAL A 99 -8.46 -32.75 -4.57
CA VAL A 99 -8.31 -33.61 -5.74
C VAL A 99 -9.70 -33.98 -6.24
N PRO A 100 -10.15 -33.46 -7.40
CA PRO A 100 -11.48 -33.76 -7.91
C PRO A 100 -11.51 -35.18 -8.50
N THR A 101 -12.66 -35.86 -8.43
CA THR A 101 -12.81 -37.22 -8.96
C THR A 101 -12.68 -37.29 -10.48
N ASN A 102 -12.90 -36.17 -11.16
CA ASN A 102 -12.80 -36.01 -12.61
C ASN A 102 -11.46 -35.34 -13.04
N LEU A 103 -10.40 -35.43 -12.23
CA LEU A 103 -9.10 -34.82 -12.49
C LEU A 103 -8.56 -35.16 -13.89
N ASP A 104 -8.28 -34.13 -14.68
CA ASP A 104 -7.61 -34.25 -15.98
C ASP A 104 -6.10 -34.12 -15.77
N LYS A 105 -5.42 -35.27 -15.68
CA LYS A 105 -3.97 -35.35 -15.43
C LYS A 105 -3.10 -34.71 -16.54
N SER A 106 -3.69 -34.43 -17.71
CA SER A 106 -2.97 -33.72 -18.78
C SER A 106 -2.81 -32.22 -18.49
N LEU A 107 -3.63 -31.67 -17.59
CA LEU A 107 -3.57 -30.28 -17.17
C LEU A 107 -2.55 -30.11 -16.04
N LYS A 108 -1.47 -29.38 -16.34
CA LYS A 108 -0.35 -29.17 -15.43
C LYS A 108 -0.47 -27.88 -14.62
N GLU A 109 -1.68 -27.49 -14.28
CA GLU A 109 -1.97 -26.25 -13.56
C GLU A 109 -2.86 -26.51 -12.35
N ALA A 110 -2.60 -25.81 -11.25
CA ALA A 110 -3.43 -25.83 -10.04
C ALA A 110 -3.98 -24.44 -9.72
N PHE A 111 -5.13 -24.41 -9.06
CA PHE A 111 -5.72 -23.19 -8.51
C PHE A 111 -5.34 -23.04 -7.04
N VAL A 112 -4.92 -21.86 -6.62
CA VAL A 112 -4.54 -21.57 -5.24
C VAL A 112 -5.38 -20.41 -4.71
N TYR A 113 -6.06 -20.63 -3.59
CA TYR A 113 -6.82 -19.63 -2.87
C TYR A 113 -6.17 -19.32 -1.52
N ILE A 114 -5.63 -18.11 -1.38
CA ILE A 114 -5.05 -17.60 -0.14
C ILE A 114 -6.16 -16.98 0.69
N THR A 115 -6.35 -17.45 1.93
CA THR A 115 -7.49 -17.07 2.77
C THR A 115 -7.15 -16.93 4.25
N ASN A 116 -8.15 -16.52 5.02
CA ASN A 116 -8.07 -16.34 6.47
C ASN A 116 -7.94 -17.67 7.23
N GLY A 117 -7.66 -17.57 8.51
CA GLY A 117 -7.69 -18.63 9.50
C GLY A 117 -6.94 -18.17 10.74
N ASP A 118 -7.15 -18.87 11.83
CA ASP A 118 -6.48 -18.65 13.10
C ASP A 118 -5.75 -19.91 13.55
N THR A 119 -4.61 -19.76 14.20
CA THR A 119 -3.87 -20.90 14.78
C THR A 119 -4.62 -21.62 15.90
N THR A 120 -5.68 -21.01 16.43
CA THR A 120 -6.62 -21.60 17.38
C THR A 120 -7.80 -22.31 16.71
N ASP A 121 -7.92 -22.22 15.37
CA ASP A 121 -8.96 -22.92 14.62
C ASP A 121 -8.76 -24.44 14.65
N GLY A 122 -9.88 -25.17 14.61
CA GLY A 122 -9.89 -26.60 14.31
C GLY A 122 -9.44 -26.90 12.88
N LEU A 123 -9.33 -28.20 12.57
CA LEU A 123 -8.98 -28.63 11.22
C LEU A 123 -10.02 -28.13 10.19
N PRO A 124 -9.59 -27.63 9.02
CA PRO A 124 -10.50 -27.23 7.97
C PRO A 124 -11.32 -28.39 7.43
N THR A 125 -12.52 -28.07 6.94
CA THR A 125 -13.54 -29.04 6.51
C THR A 125 -13.91 -28.90 5.03
N GLY A 126 -13.06 -28.29 4.21
CA GLY A 126 -13.27 -28.06 2.78
C GLY A 126 -13.69 -26.63 2.48
N ASP A 127 -12.87 -25.91 1.71
CA ASP A 127 -13.19 -24.58 1.19
C ASP A 127 -14.07 -24.66 -0.08
N PRO A 128 -15.28 -24.08 -0.08
CA PRO A 128 -16.21 -24.19 -1.22
C PRO A 128 -15.70 -23.58 -2.53
N ILE A 129 -14.91 -22.50 -2.46
CA ILE A 129 -14.36 -21.85 -3.66
C ILE A 129 -13.36 -22.80 -4.32
N THR A 130 -12.47 -23.36 -3.52
CA THR A 130 -11.41 -24.25 -3.99
C THR A 130 -11.97 -25.56 -4.51
N ILE A 131 -12.98 -26.13 -3.84
CA ILE A 131 -13.71 -27.31 -4.33
C ILE A 131 -14.38 -27.03 -5.67
N ALA A 132 -15.03 -25.87 -5.82
CA ALA A 132 -15.64 -25.48 -7.08
C ALA A 132 -14.60 -25.32 -8.19
N MET A 133 -13.47 -24.63 -7.94
CA MET A 133 -12.41 -24.47 -8.93
C MET A 133 -11.78 -25.80 -9.35
N ALA A 134 -11.52 -26.70 -8.39
CA ALA A 134 -10.98 -28.03 -8.67
C ALA A 134 -11.95 -28.83 -9.56
N THR A 135 -13.22 -28.85 -9.21
CA THR A 135 -14.24 -29.66 -9.91
C THR A 135 -14.56 -29.12 -11.31
N VAL A 136 -14.71 -27.79 -11.45
CA VAL A 136 -14.98 -27.13 -12.74
C VAL A 136 -13.73 -27.15 -13.62
N GLY A 137 -12.57 -26.87 -13.05
CA GLY A 137 -11.28 -26.87 -13.77
C GLY A 137 -10.79 -28.27 -14.12
N LYS A 138 -11.28 -29.31 -13.43
CA LYS A 138 -10.72 -30.67 -13.49
C LYS A 138 -9.23 -30.68 -13.13
N THR A 139 -8.85 -29.85 -12.16
CA THR A 139 -7.48 -29.59 -11.72
C THR A 139 -7.37 -29.67 -10.22
N ILE A 140 -6.15 -29.63 -9.71
CA ILE A 140 -5.90 -29.53 -8.26
C ILE A 140 -6.33 -28.14 -7.78
N GLY A 141 -7.12 -28.10 -6.71
CA GLY A 141 -7.39 -26.88 -5.95
C GLY A 141 -6.60 -26.89 -4.64
N VAL A 142 -6.12 -25.73 -4.22
CA VAL A 142 -5.38 -25.57 -2.95
C VAL A 142 -5.92 -24.37 -2.20
N THR A 143 -6.31 -24.56 -0.94
CA THR A 143 -6.58 -23.46 -0.01
C THR A 143 -5.39 -23.28 0.91
N VAL A 144 -4.92 -22.05 1.08
CA VAL A 144 -3.85 -21.69 2.03
C VAL A 144 -4.48 -20.82 3.12
N LYS A 145 -4.66 -21.37 4.31
CA LYS A 145 -5.28 -20.65 5.45
C LYS A 145 -4.22 -19.97 6.31
N MET A 146 -4.68 -19.09 7.21
CA MET A 146 -3.83 -18.38 8.17
C MET A 146 -2.75 -17.52 7.50
N ILE A 147 -3.15 -16.73 6.49
CA ILE A 147 -2.28 -15.70 5.91
C ILE A 147 -2.87 -14.32 6.25
N PRO A 148 -2.28 -13.54 7.17
CA PRO A 148 -1.13 -13.84 8.02
C PRO A 148 -1.40 -14.94 9.08
N ASN A 149 -0.34 -15.51 9.65
CA ASN A 149 -0.48 -16.42 10.80
C ASN A 149 -0.87 -15.60 12.05
N GLN A 150 -1.94 -16.00 12.74
CA GLN A 150 -2.56 -15.18 13.78
C GLN A 150 -3.22 -16.04 14.89
N PRO A 151 -3.51 -15.48 16.08
CA PRO A 151 -3.20 -14.13 16.52
C PRO A 151 -1.71 -13.94 16.84
N LEU A 152 -1.27 -12.68 16.87
CA LEU A 152 0.08 -12.29 17.28
C LEU A 152 0.03 -11.16 18.31
N THR A 153 0.99 -11.15 19.24
CA THR A 153 1.18 -10.07 20.22
C THR A 153 2.62 -9.61 20.14
N TYR A 154 2.84 -8.37 19.71
CA TYR A 154 4.17 -7.78 19.63
C TYR A 154 4.72 -7.55 21.05
N ALA A 155 5.93 -8.02 21.33
CA ALA A 155 6.56 -7.82 22.63
C ALA A 155 6.80 -6.33 22.91
N ASN A 156 7.08 -5.53 21.88
CA ASN A 156 7.29 -4.11 22.01
C ASN A 156 6.01 -3.25 22.11
N ASP A 157 4.82 -3.87 21.97
CA ASP A 157 3.55 -3.15 22.17
C ASP A 157 3.34 -2.89 23.66
N PRO A 158 3.35 -1.62 24.11
CA PRO A 158 3.18 -1.30 25.53
C PRO A 158 1.80 -1.71 26.07
N LEU A 159 0.82 -1.92 25.19
CA LEU A 159 -0.51 -2.41 25.54
C LEU A 159 -0.62 -3.94 25.45
N HIS A 160 0.42 -4.62 24.94
CA HIS A 160 0.47 -6.06 24.71
C HIS A 160 -0.81 -6.62 24.06
N GLN A 161 -1.34 -5.92 23.07
CA GLN A 161 -2.61 -6.30 22.46
C GLN A 161 -2.44 -7.58 21.63
N VAL A 162 -3.43 -8.47 21.74
CA VAL A 162 -3.59 -9.61 20.82
C VAL A 162 -4.18 -9.09 19.53
N ARG A 163 -3.45 -9.25 18.42
CA ARG A 163 -3.81 -8.70 17.11
C ARG A 163 -4.12 -9.80 16.11
N VAL A 164 -5.08 -9.51 15.24
CA VAL A 164 -5.51 -10.35 14.10
C VAL A 164 -5.59 -9.48 12.85
N GLU A 165 -5.44 -10.09 11.67
CA GLU A 165 -5.58 -9.41 10.36
C GLU A 165 -4.96 -8.00 10.27
N ASP A 166 -5.82 -6.97 10.17
CA ASP A 166 -5.44 -5.58 10.01
C ASP A 166 -4.72 -5.03 11.23
N GLY A 167 -5.01 -5.52 12.44
CA GLY A 167 -4.28 -5.17 13.65
C GLY A 167 -2.80 -5.53 13.53
N ILE A 168 -2.49 -6.74 13.02
CA ILE A 168 -1.09 -7.17 12.81
C ILE A 168 -0.42 -6.25 11.79
N ILE A 169 -1.13 -5.97 10.69
CA ILE A 169 -0.63 -5.16 9.59
C ILE A 169 -0.43 -3.71 10.00
N GLY A 170 -1.43 -3.07 10.61
CA GLY A 170 -1.45 -1.66 10.96
C GLY A 170 -0.35 -1.33 11.97
N TYR A 171 -0.16 -2.20 12.97
CA TYR A 171 0.90 -2.04 13.96
C TYR A 171 2.29 -2.14 13.31
N ALA A 172 2.52 -3.16 12.48
CA ALA A 172 3.78 -3.28 11.74
C ALA A 172 4.02 -2.12 10.76
N TRP A 173 2.98 -1.63 10.10
CA TRP A 173 3.06 -0.47 9.22
C TRP A 173 3.46 0.79 9.97
N LYS A 174 2.90 1.01 11.17
CA LYS A 174 3.33 2.14 12.00
C LYS A 174 4.82 2.04 12.35
N HIS A 175 5.30 0.84 12.70
CA HIS A 175 6.72 0.61 12.94
C HIS A 175 7.57 0.95 11.71
N ILE A 176 7.21 0.49 10.52
CA ILE A 176 7.94 0.82 9.28
C ILE A 176 7.88 2.32 8.95
N VAL A 177 6.76 2.99 9.23
CA VAL A 177 6.67 4.45 9.05
C VAL A 177 7.68 5.18 9.92
N ASP A 178 7.85 4.75 11.16
CA ASP A 178 8.82 5.35 12.10
C ASP A 178 10.25 4.89 11.85
N PHE A 179 10.42 3.65 11.37
CA PHE A 179 11.70 2.96 11.19
C PHE A 179 11.76 2.31 9.80
N PRO A 180 11.82 3.10 8.71
CA PRO A 180 11.68 2.58 7.34
C PRO A 180 12.78 1.62 6.90
N ARG A 181 13.91 1.64 7.62
CA ARG A 181 15.03 0.74 7.38
C ARG A 181 14.81 -0.65 7.97
N ASP A 182 13.86 -0.83 8.86
CA ASP A 182 13.59 -2.11 9.53
C ASP A 182 12.66 -3.02 8.69
N VAL A 183 13.04 -3.24 7.43
CA VAL A 183 12.20 -3.86 6.40
C VAL A 183 11.72 -5.29 6.75
N LYS A 184 12.38 -5.99 7.70
CA LYS A 184 11.90 -7.28 8.21
C LYS A 184 10.52 -7.19 8.87
N TRP A 185 10.13 -6.01 9.36
CA TRP A 185 8.80 -5.79 9.94
C TRP A 185 7.68 -5.75 8.91
N ILE A 186 7.97 -5.74 7.60
CA ILE A 186 6.92 -5.71 6.58
C ILE A 186 6.17 -7.05 6.57
N PRO A 187 4.89 -7.10 6.99
CA PRO A 187 4.17 -8.37 7.16
C PRO A 187 3.83 -9.05 5.82
N ARG A 188 3.86 -8.30 4.71
CA ARG A 188 3.67 -8.88 3.37
C ARG A 188 4.78 -9.87 3.02
N LEU A 189 5.98 -9.70 3.58
CA LEU A 189 7.12 -10.58 3.30
C LEU A 189 6.86 -12.03 3.73
N PRO A 190 6.59 -12.33 5.02
CA PRO A 190 6.26 -13.70 5.44
C PRO A 190 4.96 -14.21 4.81
N MET A 191 3.95 -13.35 4.61
CA MET A 191 2.69 -13.73 3.92
C MET A 191 2.94 -14.23 2.49
N THR A 192 3.79 -13.52 1.73
CA THR A 192 4.15 -13.87 0.36
C THR A 192 4.96 -15.16 0.32
N LYS A 193 6.00 -15.25 1.16
CA LYS A 193 6.88 -16.41 1.21
C LYS A 193 6.14 -17.68 1.63
N ALA A 194 5.27 -17.61 2.64
CA ALA A 194 4.43 -18.74 3.03
C ALA A 194 3.50 -19.19 1.90
N SER A 195 2.96 -18.26 1.11
CA SER A 195 2.13 -18.59 -0.07
C SER A 195 2.94 -19.26 -1.18
N LEU A 196 4.20 -18.89 -1.39
CA LEU A 196 5.10 -19.56 -2.33
C LEU A 196 5.50 -20.97 -1.85
N LEU A 197 5.78 -21.14 -0.55
CA LEU A 197 6.04 -22.45 0.04
C LEU A 197 4.83 -23.40 -0.05
N ALA A 198 3.60 -22.86 -0.10
CA ALA A 198 2.42 -23.67 -0.38
C ALA A 198 2.42 -24.24 -1.81
N LEU A 199 3.01 -23.52 -2.78
CA LEU A 199 3.22 -24.05 -4.14
C LEU A 199 4.20 -25.24 -4.10
N ASP A 200 5.30 -25.10 -3.36
CA ASP A 200 6.29 -26.16 -3.15
C ASP A 200 5.67 -27.39 -2.47
N THR A 201 4.87 -27.16 -1.43
CA THR A 201 4.14 -28.21 -0.72
C THR A 201 3.20 -28.93 -1.66
N THR A 202 2.46 -28.20 -2.48
CA THR A 202 1.50 -28.79 -3.44
C THR A 202 2.22 -29.65 -4.48
N GLN A 203 3.32 -29.16 -5.07
CA GLN A 203 4.08 -29.90 -6.08
C GLN A 203 4.72 -31.18 -5.51
N SER A 204 5.14 -31.16 -4.25
CA SER A 204 5.74 -32.32 -3.60
C SER A 204 4.71 -33.31 -3.05
N PHE A 205 3.58 -32.84 -2.51
CA PHE A 205 2.56 -33.68 -1.89
C PHE A 205 1.69 -34.41 -2.91
N VAL A 206 1.14 -33.71 -3.92
CA VAL A 206 0.13 -34.29 -4.83
C VAL A 206 0.60 -35.59 -5.52
N PRO A 207 1.84 -35.69 -6.05
CA PRO A 207 2.31 -36.91 -6.69
C PRO A 207 2.38 -38.13 -5.74
N THR A 208 2.42 -37.91 -4.42
CA THR A 208 2.39 -39.00 -3.42
C THR A 208 1.00 -39.62 -3.26
N LYS A 209 -0.05 -38.88 -3.64
CA LYS A 209 -1.45 -39.31 -3.53
C LYS A 209 -2.05 -39.70 -4.88
N VAL A 210 -1.62 -39.04 -5.96
CA VAL A 210 -2.13 -39.29 -7.30
C VAL A 210 -0.98 -39.54 -8.26
N SER A 211 -0.83 -40.79 -8.70
CA SER A 211 0.20 -41.18 -9.65
C SER A 211 0.01 -40.50 -11.02
N GLY A 212 1.13 -40.09 -11.63
CA GLY A 212 1.15 -39.50 -12.97
C GLY A 212 0.63 -38.06 -13.06
N VAL A 213 0.51 -37.35 -11.94
CA VAL A 213 0.17 -35.92 -11.91
C VAL A 213 1.44 -35.09 -11.78
N THR A 214 1.54 -34.04 -12.61
CA THR A 214 2.59 -33.02 -12.52
C THR A 214 1.94 -31.65 -12.52
N ILE A 215 2.36 -30.77 -11.62
CA ILE A 215 1.88 -29.38 -11.55
C ILE A 215 3.06 -28.48 -11.91
N GLU A 216 2.92 -27.67 -12.95
CA GLU A 216 3.95 -26.76 -13.46
C GLU A 216 3.57 -25.28 -13.31
N LYS A 217 2.27 -24.99 -13.28
CA LYS A 217 1.73 -23.63 -13.22
C LYS A 217 0.66 -23.46 -12.14
N PHE A 218 0.51 -22.23 -11.68
CA PHE A 218 -0.48 -21.85 -10.68
C PHE A 218 -1.25 -20.59 -11.11
N THR A 219 -2.57 -20.64 -10.96
CA THR A 219 -3.41 -19.44 -10.89
C THR A 219 -3.67 -19.13 -9.42
N VAL A 220 -3.27 -17.95 -8.98
CA VAL A 220 -3.31 -17.55 -7.56
C VAL A 220 -4.42 -16.52 -7.34
N ALA A 221 -5.24 -16.76 -6.33
CA ALA A 221 -6.35 -15.92 -5.95
C ALA A 221 -6.32 -15.65 -4.44
N GLY A 222 -6.92 -14.55 -4.01
CA GLY A 222 -7.05 -14.22 -2.59
C GLY A 222 -7.93 -12.99 -2.40
N ALA A 223 -8.62 -12.91 -1.26
CA ALA A 223 -9.52 -11.81 -0.96
C ALA A 223 -8.93 -10.85 0.08
N SER A 224 -9.23 -9.56 -0.07
CA SER A 224 -8.84 -8.52 0.87
C SER A 224 -7.31 -8.46 1.02
N LYS A 225 -6.76 -8.51 2.23
CA LYS A 225 -5.31 -8.55 2.46
C LYS A 225 -4.61 -9.76 1.83
N ARG A 226 -5.34 -10.85 1.56
CA ARG A 226 -4.82 -12.01 0.81
C ARG A 226 -4.88 -11.74 -0.69
N GLY A 227 -5.80 -10.92 -1.15
CA GLY A 227 -5.76 -10.36 -2.49
C GLY A 227 -4.56 -9.42 -2.68
N TRP A 228 -4.16 -8.69 -1.64
CA TRP A 228 -2.86 -7.99 -1.62
C TRP A 228 -1.72 -9.00 -1.73
N THR A 229 -1.79 -10.11 -0.98
CA THR A 229 -0.78 -11.17 -1.05
C THR A 229 -0.71 -11.81 -2.44
N THR A 230 -1.84 -11.96 -3.15
CA THR A 230 -1.87 -12.39 -4.56
C THR A 230 -1.03 -11.47 -5.45
N TRP A 231 -1.12 -10.16 -5.25
CA TRP A 231 -0.24 -9.22 -5.96
C TRP A 231 1.23 -9.41 -5.61
N THR A 232 1.57 -9.54 -4.32
CA THR A 232 2.96 -9.68 -3.89
C THR A 232 3.58 -11.03 -4.28
N VAL A 233 2.78 -12.09 -4.41
CA VAL A 233 3.19 -13.34 -5.07
C VAL A 233 3.59 -13.10 -6.51
N GLY A 234 2.86 -12.24 -7.24
CA GLY A 234 3.25 -11.80 -8.58
C GLY A 234 4.54 -10.99 -8.60
N ILE A 235 4.72 -10.08 -7.64
CA ILE A 235 5.93 -9.25 -7.45
C ILE A 235 7.17 -10.11 -7.16
N ALA A 236 7.01 -11.16 -6.36
CA ALA A 236 8.07 -12.14 -6.07
C ALA A 236 8.56 -12.89 -7.32
N ASN A 237 7.86 -12.77 -8.46
CA ASN A 237 8.33 -13.15 -9.78
C ASN A 237 8.58 -14.66 -9.97
N ASP A 238 7.87 -15.51 -9.21
CA ASP A 238 8.01 -16.97 -9.31
C ASP A 238 7.54 -17.48 -10.70
N PRO A 239 8.39 -18.22 -11.44
CA PRO A 239 8.09 -18.64 -12.81
C PRO A 239 6.91 -19.64 -12.91
N ARG A 240 6.45 -20.21 -11.80
CA ARG A 240 5.30 -21.11 -11.76
C ARG A 240 3.98 -20.34 -11.74
N VAL A 241 3.97 -19.06 -11.39
CA VAL A 241 2.75 -18.24 -11.37
C VAL A 241 2.36 -17.87 -12.81
N LYS A 242 1.11 -18.16 -13.19
CA LYS A 242 0.55 -17.92 -14.54
C LYS A 242 -0.45 -16.77 -14.56
N ALA A 243 -1.32 -16.70 -13.55
CA ALA A 243 -2.35 -15.68 -13.44
C ALA A 243 -2.63 -15.29 -11.99
N LEU A 244 -3.16 -14.07 -11.82
CA LEU A 244 -3.46 -13.45 -10.53
C LEU A 244 -4.93 -13.02 -10.49
N ILE A 245 -5.63 -13.35 -9.41
CA ILE A 245 -7.02 -12.97 -9.18
C ILE A 245 -7.12 -12.30 -7.79
N PRO A 246 -6.72 -11.03 -7.68
CA PRO A 246 -6.90 -10.26 -6.46
C PRO A 246 -8.38 -9.88 -6.31
N LEU A 247 -8.99 -10.23 -5.18
CA LEU A 247 -10.38 -9.91 -4.86
C LEU A 247 -10.49 -8.85 -3.76
N VAL A 248 -11.42 -7.91 -3.90
CA VAL A 248 -11.81 -6.88 -2.91
C VAL A 248 -10.62 -6.18 -2.27
N ILE A 249 -9.71 -5.70 -3.12
CA ILE A 249 -8.45 -5.07 -2.69
C ILE A 249 -7.99 -4.00 -3.68
N GLN A 250 -8.67 -2.86 -3.67
CA GLN A 250 -8.44 -1.76 -4.62
C GLN A 250 -7.31 -0.84 -4.17
N ILE A 251 -6.14 -1.42 -4.03
CA ILE A 251 -4.94 -0.80 -3.44
C ILE A 251 -3.81 -0.43 -4.40
N PRO A 252 -3.77 -0.84 -5.70
CA PRO A 252 -2.69 -0.37 -6.55
C PRO A 252 -2.71 1.15 -6.60
N ASN A 253 -1.55 1.77 -6.40
CA ASN A 253 -1.39 3.19 -6.10
C ASN A 253 -1.84 3.50 -4.67
N THR A 254 -1.30 2.75 -3.72
CA THR A 254 -1.73 2.62 -2.32
C THR A 254 -1.83 3.95 -1.62
N GLN A 255 -0.85 4.84 -1.79
CA GLN A 255 -0.91 6.19 -1.20
C GLN A 255 -2.09 6.99 -1.73
N LYS A 256 -2.35 6.99 -3.04
CA LYS A 256 -3.50 7.69 -3.62
C LYS A 256 -4.81 7.00 -3.23
N ALA A 257 -4.84 5.67 -3.19
CA ALA A 257 -5.98 4.89 -2.78
C ALA A 257 -6.43 5.22 -1.34
N ILE A 258 -5.51 5.25 -0.37
CA ILE A 258 -5.84 5.58 1.03
C ILE A 258 -6.31 7.03 1.18
N LYS A 259 -5.71 7.97 0.45
CA LYS A 259 -6.19 9.37 0.42
C LYS A 259 -7.60 9.47 -0.16
N HIS A 260 -7.87 8.77 -1.26
CA HIS A 260 -9.17 8.77 -1.90
C HIS A 260 -10.28 8.21 -1.00
N ILE A 261 -9.95 7.18 -0.20
CA ILE A 261 -10.82 6.65 0.85
C ILE A 261 -11.23 7.77 1.81
N TYR A 262 -10.26 8.48 2.39
CA TYR A 262 -10.54 9.59 3.30
C TYR A 262 -11.33 10.71 2.63
N ASN A 263 -10.92 11.12 1.43
CA ASN A 263 -11.52 12.22 0.68
C ASN A 263 -12.98 11.97 0.35
N SER A 264 -13.38 10.70 0.26
CA SER A 264 -14.75 10.33 -0.04
C SER A 264 -15.70 10.46 1.15
N LEU A 265 -15.21 10.38 2.39
CA LEU A 265 -16.04 10.49 3.61
C LEU A 265 -15.75 11.70 4.47
N CYS A 266 -14.63 12.40 4.23
CA CYS A 266 -14.00 13.30 5.20
C CYS A 266 -13.52 12.59 6.48
N ASP A 267 -13.37 11.27 6.42
CA ASP A 267 -12.90 10.41 7.52
C ASP A 267 -12.47 9.06 6.95
N PHE A 268 -11.77 8.25 7.75
CA PHE A 268 -11.54 6.85 7.42
C PHE A 268 -12.76 5.99 7.83
N PRO A 269 -13.18 5.01 7.01
CA PRO A 269 -14.29 4.13 7.39
C PRO A 269 -13.90 3.28 8.60
N ILE A 270 -14.89 2.88 9.41
CA ILE A 270 -14.68 2.00 10.58
C ILE A 270 -13.97 0.69 10.24
N ALA A 271 -14.09 0.22 9.00
CA ALA A 271 -13.35 -0.95 8.50
C ALA A 271 -11.83 -0.78 8.63
N MET A 272 -11.34 0.46 8.57
CA MET A 272 -9.93 0.82 8.78
C MET A 272 -9.59 1.09 10.26
N TYR A 273 -10.42 0.68 11.23
CA TYR A 273 -10.19 0.97 12.65
C TYR A 273 -8.79 0.57 13.13
N ASP A 274 -8.34 -0.65 12.83
CA ASP A 274 -7.02 -1.13 13.26
C ASP A 274 -5.87 -0.27 12.72
N TYR A 275 -6.06 0.25 11.51
CA TYR A 275 -5.12 1.13 10.85
C TYR A 275 -5.06 2.51 11.52
N ILE A 276 -6.22 3.06 11.91
CA ILE A 276 -6.36 4.31 12.65
C ILE A 276 -5.80 4.17 14.06
N ALA A 277 -6.14 3.07 14.75
CA ALA A 277 -5.72 2.78 16.12
C ALA A 277 -4.21 2.56 16.23
N ALA A 278 -3.59 1.95 15.22
CA ALA A 278 -2.13 1.88 15.10
C ALA A 278 -1.48 3.24 14.83
N GLY A 279 -2.26 4.24 14.40
CA GLY A 279 -1.80 5.62 14.26
C GLY A 279 -0.95 5.90 13.02
N PHE A 280 -0.91 5.03 12.00
CA PHE A 280 -0.17 5.36 10.76
C PHE A 280 -1.00 6.19 9.78
N THR A 281 -2.34 6.23 9.90
CA THR A 281 -3.20 6.90 8.90
C THR A 281 -2.88 8.37 8.65
N PRO A 282 -2.37 9.19 9.61
CA PRO A 282 -1.88 10.54 9.32
C PRO A 282 -0.59 10.57 8.48
N HIS A 283 0.16 9.48 8.45
CA HIS A 283 1.50 9.37 7.87
C HIS A 283 1.52 8.79 6.45
N VAL A 284 0.38 8.77 5.74
CA VAL A 284 0.29 8.25 4.36
C VAL A 284 1.21 9.01 3.38
N ASN A 285 1.55 10.27 3.69
CA ASN A 285 2.49 11.09 2.93
C ASN A 285 3.95 11.00 3.43
N SER A 286 4.22 10.24 4.48
CA SER A 286 5.55 10.18 5.09
C SER A 286 6.54 9.45 4.17
N TYR A 287 7.82 9.78 4.34
CA TYR A 287 8.92 9.07 3.68
C TYR A 287 8.86 7.57 3.99
N GLY A 288 8.66 7.19 5.25
CA GLY A 288 8.59 5.77 5.61
C GLY A 288 7.42 5.02 4.96
N PHE A 289 6.26 5.65 4.81
CA PHE A 289 5.15 5.02 4.09
C PHE A 289 5.41 4.93 2.57
N THR A 290 6.09 5.90 1.98
CA THR A 290 6.55 5.82 0.58
C THR A 290 7.49 4.63 0.40
N LYS A 291 8.48 4.45 1.28
CA LYS A 291 9.42 3.32 1.22
C LYS A 291 8.75 1.97 1.44
N LEU A 292 7.76 1.89 2.33
CA LEU A 292 6.90 0.73 2.44
C LEU A 292 6.19 0.42 1.11
N CYS A 293 5.60 1.42 0.45
CA CYS A 293 4.89 1.25 -0.82
C CYS A 293 5.82 0.79 -1.95
N GLU A 294 7.09 1.22 -1.99
CA GLU A 294 8.07 0.71 -2.96
C GLU A 294 8.20 -0.82 -2.92
N VAL A 295 8.01 -1.42 -1.73
CA VAL A 295 8.05 -2.88 -1.53
C VAL A 295 6.72 -3.56 -1.86
N ILE A 296 5.59 -2.99 -1.42
CA ILE A 296 4.31 -3.72 -1.36
C ILE A 296 3.22 -3.23 -2.32
N ASP A 297 3.32 -2.04 -2.90
CA ASP A 297 2.27 -1.47 -3.75
C ASP A 297 2.30 -2.12 -5.15
N PRO A 298 1.24 -2.79 -5.61
CA PRO A 298 1.24 -3.40 -6.94
C PRO A 298 1.52 -2.41 -8.09
N PHE A 299 1.20 -1.13 -7.92
CA PHE A 299 1.40 -0.12 -8.97
C PHE A 299 2.87 0.26 -9.18
N GLU A 300 3.66 0.15 -8.12
CA GLU A 300 5.12 0.30 -8.12
C GLU A 300 5.83 -0.79 -8.94
N TRP A 301 5.11 -1.87 -9.24
CA TRP A 301 5.57 -3.09 -9.92
C TRP A 301 4.79 -3.38 -11.20
N LYS A 302 4.04 -2.41 -11.72
CA LYS A 302 3.09 -2.61 -12.83
C LYS A 302 3.73 -3.19 -14.09
N GLU A 303 4.99 -2.86 -14.38
CA GLU A 303 5.73 -3.37 -15.53
C GLU A 303 6.08 -4.86 -15.36
N ASP A 304 6.59 -5.26 -14.19
CA ASP A 304 6.89 -6.67 -13.89
C ASP A 304 5.61 -7.51 -13.84
N LEU A 305 4.51 -6.91 -13.36
CA LEU A 305 3.21 -7.56 -13.31
C LEU A 305 2.56 -7.67 -14.70
N ALA A 306 2.98 -6.91 -15.71
CA ALA A 306 2.35 -6.84 -17.04
C ALA A 306 2.21 -8.21 -17.73
N LYS A 307 3.13 -9.13 -17.43
CA LYS A 307 3.18 -10.48 -18.02
C LYS A 307 2.06 -11.42 -17.52
N TYR A 308 1.52 -11.20 -16.32
CA TYR A 308 0.49 -12.07 -15.76
C TYR A 308 -0.89 -11.71 -16.30
N ARG A 309 -1.72 -12.72 -16.60
CA ARG A 309 -3.17 -12.49 -16.72
C ARG A 309 -3.72 -12.11 -15.36
N LYS A 310 -4.48 -11.02 -15.29
CA LYS A 310 -4.98 -10.43 -14.05
C LYS A 310 -6.47 -10.24 -14.13
N TYR A 311 -7.19 -10.72 -13.12
CA TYR A 311 -8.61 -10.45 -12.98
C TYR A 311 -8.92 -9.81 -11.64
N MET A 312 -9.08 -8.48 -11.67
CA MET A 312 -9.36 -7.67 -10.49
C MET A 312 -10.86 -7.68 -10.23
N VAL A 313 -11.28 -8.32 -9.13
CA VAL A 313 -12.68 -8.50 -8.78
C VAL A 313 -13.01 -7.68 -7.53
N ASN A 314 -13.85 -6.68 -7.67
CA ASN A 314 -14.15 -5.68 -6.65
C ASN A 314 -15.66 -5.60 -6.39
N SER A 315 -16.03 -5.03 -5.26
CA SER A 315 -17.41 -4.74 -4.89
C SER A 315 -17.74 -3.27 -5.12
N MET A 316 -18.99 -2.97 -5.50
CA MET A 316 -19.51 -1.59 -5.64
C MET A 316 -19.97 -0.98 -4.30
N GLY A 317 -20.02 -1.76 -3.21
CA GLY A 317 -20.43 -1.29 -1.90
C GLY A 317 -19.51 -1.78 -0.78
N ASP A 318 -18.23 -1.95 -1.07
CA ASP A 318 -17.20 -2.43 -0.15
C ASP A 318 -16.99 -1.45 1.02
N GLU A 319 -16.79 -1.99 2.23
CA GLU A 319 -16.61 -1.21 3.47
C GLU A 319 -15.23 -0.52 3.58
N PHE A 320 -14.23 -0.98 2.80
CA PHE A 320 -12.90 -0.41 2.72
C PHE A 320 -12.68 0.41 1.44
N PHE A 321 -13.24 -0.03 0.30
CA PHE A 321 -12.84 0.44 -1.02
C PHE A 321 -13.97 1.08 -1.84
N TRP A 322 -13.77 2.31 -2.30
CA TRP A 322 -14.79 3.05 -3.05
C TRP A 322 -15.00 2.50 -4.46
N PRO A 323 -16.20 2.74 -5.03
CA PRO A 323 -16.53 2.25 -6.37
C PRO A 323 -15.55 2.73 -7.43
N ASP A 324 -15.01 3.95 -7.34
CA ASP A 324 -14.23 4.58 -8.41
C ASP A 324 -12.72 4.47 -8.24
N MET A 325 -12.24 3.61 -7.35
CA MET A 325 -10.81 3.51 -7.05
C MET A 325 -9.97 2.93 -8.19
N SER A 326 -10.53 2.13 -9.10
CA SER A 326 -9.76 1.63 -10.25
C SER A 326 -9.28 2.76 -11.16
N THR A 327 -9.97 3.91 -11.19
CA THR A 327 -9.56 5.07 -11.98
C THR A 327 -8.18 5.61 -11.58
N LEU A 328 -7.71 5.31 -10.37
CA LEU A 328 -6.43 5.76 -9.82
C LEU A 328 -5.20 4.98 -10.35
N SER A 329 -5.42 3.83 -10.97
CA SER A 329 -4.32 2.93 -11.34
C SER A 329 -4.58 2.01 -12.52
N TYR A 330 -5.82 1.56 -12.75
CA TYR A 330 -6.13 0.56 -13.77
C TYR A 330 -5.70 1.01 -15.17
N ASN A 331 -5.99 2.25 -15.56
CA ASN A 331 -5.66 2.76 -16.89
C ASN A 331 -4.16 2.80 -17.16
N ASP A 332 -3.36 3.08 -16.13
CA ASP A 332 -1.90 3.16 -16.20
C ASP A 332 -1.22 1.79 -16.09
N MET A 333 -1.95 0.70 -15.77
CA MET A 333 -1.38 -0.64 -15.79
C MET A 333 -1.09 -1.08 -17.24
N PRO A 334 0.11 -1.59 -17.55
CA PRO A 334 0.48 -2.01 -18.89
C PRO A 334 -0.22 -3.31 -19.32
N ASN A 335 -0.11 -3.62 -20.61
CA ASN A 335 -0.61 -4.84 -21.25
C ASN A 335 -2.12 -5.09 -21.07
N ARG A 336 -2.92 -4.35 -21.86
CA ARG A 336 -4.39 -4.40 -21.89
C ARG A 336 -4.96 -5.82 -22.00
N LYS A 337 -4.34 -6.69 -22.79
CA LYS A 337 -4.81 -8.07 -23.02
C LYS A 337 -4.75 -8.95 -21.77
N ASN A 338 -3.92 -8.55 -20.80
CA ASN A 338 -3.63 -9.30 -19.59
C ASN A 338 -4.25 -8.68 -18.34
N LYS A 339 -5.17 -7.71 -18.48
CA LYS A 339 -5.90 -7.13 -17.35
C LYS A 339 -7.39 -7.08 -17.66
N HIS A 340 -8.18 -7.58 -16.72
CA HIS A 340 -9.63 -7.58 -16.76
C HIS A 340 -10.15 -7.08 -15.41
N LEU A 341 -11.27 -6.36 -15.45
CA LEU A 341 -11.87 -5.74 -14.27
C LEU A 341 -13.29 -6.27 -14.10
N ARG A 342 -13.72 -6.41 -12.84
CA ARG A 342 -15.08 -6.79 -12.48
C ARG A 342 -15.48 -6.05 -11.21
N TYR A 343 -16.41 -5.12 -11.34
CA TYR A 343 -17.14 -4.58 -10.20
C TYR A 343 -18.47 -5.29 -10.03
N ILE A 344 -18.74 -5.85 -8.85
CA ILE A 344 -19.97 -6.58 -8.53
C ILE A 344 -20.96 -5.62 -7.83
N PRO A 345 -22.09 -5.27 -8.47
CA PRO A 345 -23.12 -4.43 -7.86
C PRO A 345 -23.80 -5.15 -6.70
N ASN A 346 -24.40 -4.39 -5.78
CA ASN A 346 -25.18 -4.92 -4.65
C ASN A 346 -24.40 -5.90 -3.76
N THR A 347 -23.12 -5.64 -3.53
CA THR A 347 -22.29 -6.42 -2.59
C THR A 347 -21.51 -5.51 -1.65
N GLY A 348 -21.10 -6.05 -0.50
CA GLY A 348 -20.08 -5.48 0.38
C GLY A 348 -18.75 -6.23 0.22
N HIS A 349 -17.83 -6.08 1.18
CA HIS A 349 -16.47 -6.63 1.16
C HIS A 349 -16.46 -8.17 1.08
N GLY A 350 -17.42 -8.83 1.73
CA GLY A 350 -17.56 -10.29 1.65
C GLY A 350 -18.14 -10.82 0.33
N MET A 351 -18.61 -9.94 -0.57
CA MET A 351 -19.26 -10.28 -1.85
C MET A 351 -20.42 -11.30 -1.75
N THR A 352 -21.02 -11.47 -0.56
CA THR A 352 -22.04 -12.49 -0.30
C THR A 352 -23.30 -12.25 -1.12
N GLY A 353 -23.91 -13.33 -1.63
CA GLY A 353 -25.13 -13.26 -2.45
C GLY A 353 -24.88 -12.77 -3.88
N SER A 354 -23.68 -13.03 -4.42
CA SER A 354 -23.29 -12.67 -5.78
C SER A 354 -22.82 -13.87 -6.59
N ASP A 355 -22.50 -13.64 -7.86
CA ASP A 355 -21.94 -14.61 -8.80
C ASP A 355 -20.41 -14.71 -8.74
N VAL A 356 -19.76 -14.23 -7.67
CA VAL A 356 -18.30 -14.16 -7.57
C VAL A 356 -17.60 -15.51 -7.80
N VAL A 357 -18.12 -16.60 -7.25
CA VAL A 357 -17.51 -17.93 -7.42
C VAL A 357 -17.56 -18.37 -8.88
N LEU A 358 -18.70 -18.21 -9.54
CA LEU A 358 -18.85 -18.53 -10.96
C LEU A 358 -17.96 -17.64 -11.83
N THR A 359 -17.88 -16.36 -11.47
CA THR A 359 -17.06 -15.35 -12.14
C THR A 359 -15.58 -15.72 -12.12
N VAL A 360 -15.06 -16.16 -10.97
CA VAL A 360 -13.67 -16.64 -10.84
C VAL A 360 -13.46 -17.97 -11.58
N ALA A 361 -14.42 -18.91 -11.50
CA ALA A 361 -14.35 -20.19 -12.20
C ALA A 361 -14.23 -20.02 -13.71
N SER A 362 -15.07 -19.17 -14.32
CA SER A 362 -15.04 -18.92 -15.75
C SER A 362 -13.71 -18.31 -16.21
N PHE A 363 -13.16 -17.35 -15.46
CA PHE A 363 -11.85 -16.79 -15.77
C PHE A 363 -10.74 -17.82 -15.62
N TYR A 364 -10.73 -18.59 -14.52
CA TYR A 364 -9.75 -19.65 -14.30
C TYR A 364 -9.81 -20.69 -15.42
N TYR A 365 -11.00 -21.13 -15.82
CA TYR A 365 -11.17 -22.06 -16.94
C TYR A 365 -10.58 -21.51 -18.24
N ALA A 366 -10.80 -20.22 -18.54
CA ALA A 366 -10.21 -19.57 -19.71
C ALA A 366 -8.67 -19.51 -19.66
N VAL A 367 -8.08 -19.23 -18.49
CA VAL A 367 -6.63 -19.27 -18.28
C VAL A 367 -6.09 -20.69 -18.50
N LEU A 368 -6.75 -21.67 -17.87
CA LEU A 368 -6.38 -23.08 -17.90
C LEU A 368 -6.34 -23.63 -19.32
N LYS A 369 -7.39 -23.36 -20.11
CA LYS A 369 -7.52 -23.81 -21.50
C LYS A 369 -6.86 -22.88 -22.52
N ASN A 370 -6.16 -21.84 -22.06
CA ASN A 370 -5.55 -20.81 -22.90
C ASN A 370 -6.52 -20.18 -23.91
N ILE A 371 -7.78 -20.02 -23.51
CA ILE A 371 -8.82 -19.39 -24.31
C ILE A 371 -8.52 -17.89 -24.37
N GLU A 372 -8.59 -17.32 -25.57
CA GLU A 372 -8.50 -15.88 -25.77
C GLU A 372 -9.71 -15.22 -25.10
N LEU A 373 -9.46 -14.26 -24.19
CA LEU A 373 -10.53 -13.52 -23.52
C LEU A 373 -11.01 -12.35 -24.38
N PRO A 374 -12.24 -11.84 -24.17
CA PRO A 374 -12.66 -10.56 -24.72
C PRO A 374 -11.65 -9.45 -24.38
N GLU A 375 -11.18 -8.75 -25.40
CA GLU A 375 -10.34 -7.57 -25.26
C GLU A 375 -11.23 -6.34 -25.44
N TYR A 376 -11.22 -5.45 -24.46
CA TYR A 376 -12.01 -4.23 -24.49
C TYR A 376 -11.22 -3.08 -23.91
N THR A 377 -11.61 -1.86 -24.29
CA THR A 377 -11.06 -0.64 -23.73
C THR A 377 -12.20 0.30 -23.40
N PHE A 378 -11.98 1.14 -22.40
CA PHE A 378 -12.91 2.19 -22.06
C PHE A 378 -12.15 3.48 -21.80
N SER A 379 -12.84 4.60 -21.97
CA SER A 379 -12.37 5.92 -21.60
C SER A 379 -13.56 6.74 -21.10
N HIS A 380 -13.28 7.78 -20.33
CA HIS A 380 -14.32 8.65 -19.81
C HIS A 380 -13.91 10.11 -19.93
N THR A 381 -14.90 11.00 -19.92
CA THR A 381 -14.70 12.44 -19.86
C THR A 381 -15.76 13.03 -18.94
N TYR A 382 -15.31 13.64 -17.85
CA TYR A 382 -16.19 14.42 -16.99
C TYR A 382 -16.48 15.78 -17.64
N THR A 383 -17.72 16.22 -17.53
CA THR A 383 -18.21 17.53 -17.96
C THR A 383 -18.93 18.20 -16.79
N ALA A 384 -19.27 19.49 -16.93
CA ALA A 384 -20.08 20.18 -15.93
C ALA A 384 -21.45 19.52 -15.70
N ALA A 385 -21.96 18.74 -16.66
CA ALA A 385 -23.26 18.11 -16.60
C ALA A 385 -23.25 16.64 -16.12
N GLY A 386 -22.08 15.98 -16.07
CA GLY A 386 -22.01 14.55 -15.78
C GLY A 386 -20.75 13.88 -16.32
N VAL A 387 -20.82 12.59 -16.60
CA VAL A 387 -19.73 11.80 -17.20
C VAL A 387 -20.17 11.17 -18.50
N ASN A 388 -19.32 11.23 -19.52
CA ASN A 388 -19.48 10.45 -20.74
C ASN A 388 -18.47 9.31 -20.75
N VAL A 389 -18.94 8.07 -20.89
CA VAL A 389 -18.12 6.85 -20.90
C VAL A 389 -18.21 6.19 -22.26
N LYS A 390 -17.06 5.92 -22.88
CA LYS A 390 -16.93 5.18 -24.14
C LYS A 390 -16.34 3.81 -23.86
N LEU A 391 -16.94 2.78 -24.44
CA LEU A 391 -16.49 1.39 -24.33
C LEU A 391 -16.37 0.81 -25.75
N ASN A 392 -15.22 0.21 -26.06
CA ASN A 392 -14.93 -0.41 -27.35
C ASN A 392 -14.45 -1.85 -27.16
N ILE A 393 -14.99 -2.77 -27.94
CA ILE A 393 -14.57 -4.16 -28.05
C ILE A 393 -13.51 -4.26 -29.16
N LEU A 394 -12.35 -4.85 -28.86
CA LEU A 394 -11.18 -4.77 -29.73
C LEU A 394 -10.90 -6.04 -30.54
N ASN A 395 -11.32 -7.22 -30.06
CA ASN A 395 -11.03 -8.50 -30.71
C ASN A 395 -12.27 -9.22 -31.27
N GLY A 396 -13.33 -8.47 -31.59
CA GLY A 396 -14.52 -9.00 -32.26
C GLY A 396 -15.41 -9.91 -31.41
N LYS A 397 -15.06 -10.15 -30.14
CA LYS A 397 -15.88 -10.94 -29.21
C LYS A 397 -17.03 -10.07 -28.69
N VAL A 398 -18.22 -10.20 -29.28
CA VAL A 398 -19.41 -9.39 -28.94
C VAL A 398 -20.02 -9.85 -27.61
N PRO A 399 -20.31 -8.94 -26.66
CA PRO A 399 -21.05 -9.28 -25.45
C PRO A 399 -22.52 -9.61 -25.77
N THR A 400 -23.08 -10.61 -25.09
CA THR A 400 -24.50 -10.97 -25.21
C THR A 400 -25.40 -9.97 -24.49
N ALA A 401 -24.88 -9.25 -23.50
CA ALA A 401 -25.55 -8.13 -22.86
C ALA A 401 -24.54 -7.08 -22.37
N VAL A 402 -24.92 -5.80 -22.50
CA VAL A 402 -24.22 -4.68 -21.86
C VAL A 402 -25.21 -3.97 -20.94
N LYS A 403 -24.83 -3.80 -19.67
CA LYS A 403 -25.68 -3.20 -18.64
C LYS A 403 -24.96 -2.04 -17.96
N LEU A 404 -25.65 -0.92 -17.83
CA LEU A 404 -25.24 0.16 -16.94
C LEU A 404 -25.85 -0.11 -15.57
N TRP A 405 -25.00 -0.31 -14.57
CA TRP A 405 -25.39 -0.37 -13.16
C TRP A 405 -25.19 1.00 -12.52
N SER A 406 -26.15 1.45 -11.70
CA SER A 406 -26.01 2.71 -10.96
C SER A 406 -26.79 2.73 -9.64
N ALA A 407 -26.30 3.53 -8.68
CA ALA A 407 -26.99 3.84 -7.41
C ALA A 407 -26.73 5.29 -7.01
N ASN A 408 -27.79 6.01 -6.63
CA ASN A 408 -27.70 7.37 -6.09
C ASN A 408 -27.75 7.35 -4.55
N ASN A 409 -26.85 8.10 -3.92
CA ASN A 409 -26.92 8.46 -2.52
C ASN A 409 -27.08 9.99 -2.38
N PRO A 410 -28.25 10.49 -1.98
CA PRO A 410 -28.50 11.92 -1.84
C PRO A 410 -27.77 12.55 -0.64
N ASN A 411 -27.28 11.73 0.30
CA ASN A 411 -26.76 12.18 1.59
C ASN A 411 -25.23 12.28 1.64
N GLY A 412 -24.52 11.73 0.66
CA GLY A 412 -23.05 11.77 0.64
C GLY A 412 -22.44 10.82 -0.38
N ARG A 413 -21.10 10.82 -0.44
CA ARG A 413 -20.31 9.98 -1.35
C ARG A 413 -19.97 8.62 -0.73
N ASP A 414 -20.86 8.12 0.12
CA ASP A 414 -20.71 6.83 0.79
C ASP A 414 -21.60 5.79 0.10
N PHE A 415 -20.97 4.83 -0.58
CA PHE A 415 -21.68 3.77 -1.31
C PHE A 415 -21.59 2.41 -0.62
N ARG A 416 -21.06 2.35 0.61
CA ARG A 416 -20.96 1.11 1.36
C ARG A 416 -22.32 0.45 1.46
N GLN A 417 -22.36 -0.87 1.28
CA GLN A 417 -23.59 -1.66 1.38
C GLN A 417 -24.26 -1.47 2.74
N THR A 418 -23.48 -1.32 3.81
CA THR A 418 -23.98 -1.02 5.16
C THR A 418 -24.65 0.35 5.28
N THR A 419 -24.36 1.29 4.38
CA THR A 419 -24.91 2.65 4.37
C THR A 419 -26.13 2.75 3.47
N ILE A 420 -26.03 2.29 2.22
CA ILE A 420 -27.07 2.50 1.19
C ILE A 420 -27.87 1.24 0.85
N GLY A 421 -27.51 0.08 1.38
CA GLY A 421 -28.14 -1.19 1.07
C GLY A 421 -27.83 -1.69 -0.36
N ARG A 422 -28.67 -2.62 -0.84
CA ARG A 422 -28.54 -3.26 -2.17
C ARG A 422 -29.41 -2.54 -3.21
N ILE A 423 -29.06 -1.28 -3.50
CA ILE A 423 -29.89 -0.39 -4.33
C ILE A 423 -29.34 -0.14 -5.75
N PHE A 424 -28.24 -0.77 -6.14
CA PHE A 424 -27.77 -0.68 -7.53
C PHE A 424 -28.79 -1.34 -8.45
N THR A 425 -29.26 -0.59 -9.44
CA THR A 425 -30.16 -1.07 -10.49
C THR A 425 -29.44 -1.09 -11.83
N ALA A 426 -29.92 -1.94 -12.75
CA ALA A 426 -29.33 -2.11 -14.06
C ALA A 426 -30.29 -1.68 -15.17
N VAL A 427 -29.76 -1.02 -16.19
CA VAL A 427 -30.46 -0.79 -17.46
C VAL A 427 -29.61 -1.32 -18.61
N THR A 428 -30.26 -1.86 -19.64
CA THR A 428 -29.57 -2.35 -20.85
C THR A 428 -29.05 -1.17 -21.65
N VAL A 429 -27.81 -1.29 -22.14
CA VAL A 429 -27.17 -0.30 -23.01
C VAL A 429 -27.12 -0.84 -24.44
N ALA A 430 -27.71 -0.09 -25.38
CA ALA A 430 -27.61 -0.40 -26.79
C ALA A 430 -26.25 0.05 -27.35
N PRO A 431 -25.72 -0.60 -28.41
CA PRO A 431 -24.54 -0.10 -29.11
C PRO A 431 -24.77 1.32 -29.63
N LYS A 432 -23.68 2.09 -29.73
CA LYS A 432 -23.68 3.49 -30.14
C LYS A 432 -24.33 3.72 -31.51
N ALA A 433 -24.10 2.80 -32.45
CA ALA A 433 -24.66 2.86 -33.79
C ALA A 433 -25.28 1.51 -34.18
N THR A 434 -26.45 1.56 -34.82
CA THR A 434 -27.11 0.38 -35.35
C THR A 434 -26.18 -0.39 -36.30
N GLY A 435 -26.02 -1.69 -36.08
CA GLY A 435 -25.15 -2.55 -36.88
C GLY A 435 -23.67 -2.57 -36.44
N ASN A 436 -23.25 -1.76 -35.47
CA ASN A 436 -21.92 -1.83 -34.88
C ASN A 436 -22.01 -2.31 -33.40
N PRO A 437 -21.89 -3.62 -33.14
CA PRO A 437 -21.98 -4.18 -31.78
C PRO A 437 -20.69 -4.00 -30.95
N PHE A 438 -19.69 -3.28 -31.45
CA PHE A 438 -18.39 -3.16 -30.81
C PHE A 438 -18.19 -1.83 -30.06
N GLU A 439 -19.07 -0.85 -30.24
CA GLU A 439 -18.95 0.48 -29.64
C GLU A 439 -20.17 0.83 -28.80
N TYR A 440 -19.94 1.32 -27.59
CA TYR A 440 -20.96 1.78 -26.66
C TYR A 440 -20.55 3.15 -26.11
N GLU A 441 -21.53 4.04 -25.95
CA GLU A 441 -21.32 5.37 -25.37
C GLU A 441 -22.48 5.69 -24.44
N VAL A 442 -22.15 6.03 -23.19
CA VAL A 442 -23.13 6.30 -22.13
C VAL A 442 -22.80 7.65 -21.51
N PHE A 443 -23.73 8.60 -21.64
CA PHE A 443 -23.71 9.81 -20.83
C PHE A 443 -24.56 9.59 -19.58
N PHE A 444 -24.00 9.92 -18.41
CA PHE A 444 -24.70 9.87 -17.14
C PHE A 444 -24.66 11.24 -16.46
N PRO A 445 -25.82 11.86 -16.16
CA PRO A 445 -25.87 13.20 -15.61
C PRO A 445 -25.50 13.25 -14.12
N ASN A 446 -25.01 14.40 -13.66
CA ASN A 446 -24.90 14.68 -12.23
C ASN A 446 -26.29 14.59 -11.58
N PRO A 447 -26.42 13.97 -10.39
CA PRO A 447 -27.70 13.94 -9.68
C PRO A 447 -28.07 15.34 -9.18
N ALA A 448 -29.38 15.57 -8.98
CA ALA A 448 -29.87 16.83 -8.39
C ALA A 448 -29.34 17.05 -6.96
N GLN A 449 -29.07 15.96 -6.23
CA GLN A 449 -28.52 15.99 -4.88
C GLN A 449 -27.59 14.79 -4.65
N GLY A 450 -26.52 15.02 -3.89
CA GLY A 450 -25.58 13.98 -3.47
C GLY A 450 -24.73 13.44 -4.61
N TYR A 451 -24.54 12.12 -4.64
CA TYR A 451 -23.63 11.46 -5.56
C TYR A 451 -24.27 10.21 -6.17
N THR A 452 -23.89 9.86 -7.39
CA THR A 452 -24.27 8.61 -8.04
C THR A 452 -23.03 7.84 -8.45
N ALA A 453 -22.94 6.57 -8.05
CA ALA A 453 -21.93 5.63 -8.51
C ALA A 453 -22.47 4.79 -9.67
N LEU A 454 -21.63 4.47 -10.64
CA LEU A 454 -22.03 3.68 -11.82
C LEU A 454 -20.87 2.87 -12.43
N THR A 455 -21.21 1.79 -13.14
CA THR A 455 -20.27 1.00 -13.95
C THR A 455 -21.00 0.33 -15.11
N ILE A 456 -20.28 0.00 -16.18
CA ILE A 456 -20.82 -0.74 -17.33
C ILE A 456 -20.33 -2.19 -17.25
N GLU A 457 -21.26 -3.13 -17.16
CA GLU A 457 -21.03 -4.58 -17.15
C GLU A 457 -21.23 -5.16 -18.55
N LEU A 458 -20.29 -6.00 -18.98
CA LEU A 458 -20.36 -6.82 -20.18
C LEU A 458 -20.55 -8.26 -19.77
N THR A 459 -21.59 -8.92 -20.30
CA THR A 459 -21.82 -10.36 -20.14
C THR A 459 -21.55 -11.08 -21.45
N PHE A 460 -20.84 -12.20 -21.38
CA PHE A 460 -20.57 -13.11 -22.50
C PHE A 460 -21.10 -14.48 -22.12
N ASP A 461 -22.38 -14.70 -22.41
CA ASP A 461 -23.03 -15.98 -22.17
C ASP A 461 -22.75 -16.98 -23.30
N GLY A 462 -22.69 -18.27 -22.97
CA GLY A 462 -22.38 -19.33 -23.91
C GLY A 462 -21.00 -19.24 -24.57
N TYR A 463 -20.07 -18.46 -23.97
CA TYR A 463 -18.75 -18.14 -24.52
C TYR A 463 -17.86 -19.37 -24.71
N PHE A 464 -17.97 -20.35 -23.82
CA PHE A 464 -17.18 -21.57 -23.85
C PHE A 464 -17.85 -22.65 -24.70
N GLU A 465 -17.04 -23.53 -25.29
CA GLU A 465 -17.54 -24.73 -25.97
C GLU A 465 -18.24 -25.67 -24.99
N ASP A 466 -17.64 -25.87 -23.81
CA ASP A 466 -18.27 -26.58 -22.70
C ASP A 466 -19.36 -25.70 -22.08
N LYS A 467 -20.62 -26.06 -22.36
CA LYS A 467 -21.82 -25.33 -21.92
C LYS A 467 -22.12 -25.47 -20.42
N THR A 468 -21.35 -26.28 -19.69
CA THR A 468 -21.43 -26.34 -18.22
C THR A 468 -20.65 -25.21 -17.56
N ILE A 469 -19.73 -24.57 -18.28
CA ILE A 469 -18.97 -23.42 -17.76
C ILE A 469 -19.86 -22.17 -17.83
N PRO A 470 -19.99 -21.41 -16.73
CA PRO A 470 -20.82 -20.21 -16.70
C PRO A 470 -20.35 -19.11 -17.66
N TYR A 471 -21.14 -18.04 -17.74
CA TYR A 471 -20.80 -16.82 -18.46
C TYR A 471 -19.46 -16.21 -18.00
N LEU A 472 -18.82 -15.44 -18.89
CA LEU A 472 -17.81 -14.45 -18.51
C LEU A 472 -18.49 -13.10 -18.26
N LYS A 473 -18.04 -12.40 -17.23
CA LYS A 473 -18.45 -11.02 -16.96
C LYS A 473 -17.26 -10.12 -16.76
N PHE A 474 -17.29 -8.95 -17.37
CA PHE A 474 -16.30 -7.92 -17.16
C PHE A 474 -17.00 -6.59 -16.93
N THR A 475 -16.28 -5.61 -16.40
CA THR A 475 -16.77 -4.24 -16.28
C THR A 475 -15.77 -3.26 -16.85
N THR A 476 -16.24 -2.06 -17.14
CA THR A 476 -15.39 -0.87 -17.19
C THR A 476 -14.82 -0.56 -15.80
N ASP A 477 -14.06 0.54 -15.70
CA ASP A 477 -13.96 1.26 -14.42
C ASP A 477 -15.36 1.55 -13.87
N SER A 478 -15.41 1.83 -12.58
CA SER A 478 -16.59 2.42 -11.95
C SER A 478 -16.32 3.91 -11.70
N TYR A 479 -17.37 4.71 -11.72
CA TYR A 479 -17.30 6.16 -11.72
C TYR A 479 -18.28 6.73 -10.69
N VAL A 480 -17.95 7.90 -10.15
CA VAL A 480 -18.86 8.68 -9.31
C VAL A 480 -19.10 10.04 -9.94
N VAL A 481 -20.35 10.50 -9.93
CA VAL A 481 -20.77 11.84 -10.35
C VAL A 481 -21.54 12.57 -9.23
N PRO A 482 -21.35 13.88 -9.03
CA PRO A 482 -20.34 14.73 -9.67
C PRO A 482 -18.90 14.30 -9.31
N ASN A 483 -17.94 14.60 -10.18
CA ASN A 483 -16.52 14.31 -9.94
C ASN A 483 -15.89 15.34 -9.00
N VAL A 484 -16.42 15.40 -7.79
CA VAL A 484 -15.89 16.20 -6.70
C VAL A 484 -15.77 15.29 -5.48
N LEU A 485 -14.79 15.57 -4.65
CA LEU A 485 -14.61 14.91 -3.36
C LEU A 485 -15.09 15.88 -2.28
N PRO A 486 -15.83 15.42 -1.26
CA PRO A 486 -16.31 16.30 -0.20
C PRO A 486 -15.18 16.86 0.66
N CYS A 487 -14.03 16.16 0.71
CA CYS A 487 -12.84 16.60 1.43
C CYS A 487 -11.57 16.33 0.62
N ASP A 488 -10.50 16.99 1.07
CA ASP A 488 -9.15 16.65 0.65
C ASP A 488 -8.39 16.07 1.85
N TYR A 489 -7.51 15.12 1.57
CA TYR A 489 -6.77 14.38 2.57
C TYR A 489 -5.67 15.33 2.93
N ASP A 490 -5.89 15.97 4.08
CA ASP A 490 -5.14 17.14 4.43
C ASP A 490 -3.65 16.80 4.52
N THR A 491 -2.88 17.31 3.55
CA THR A 491 -1.41 17.17 3.46
C THR A 491 -0.67 17.84 4.63
N THR A 492 -1.42 18.39 5.59
CA THR A 492 -0.92 19.24 6.64
C THR A 492 -0.78 18.56 7.99
N PHE A 493 -1.35 17.37 8.11
CA PHE A 493 -0.87 16.34 9.05
C PHE A 493 0.30 15.53 8.48
N GLY A 494 0.82 15.90 7.29
CA GLY A 494 2.08 15.39 6.80
C GLY A 494 3.16 15.70 7.81
N THR A 495 3.41 14.77 8.72
CA THR A 495 4.63 14.71 9.49
C THR A 495 5.75 14.65 8.46
N ILE A 496 6.34 15.83 8.23
CA ILE A 496 7.76 16.02 7.97
C ILE A 496 8.46 14.71 7.77
N LEU A 497 8.76 14.37 6.52
CA LEU A 497 9.62 13.28 6.04
C LEU A 497 9.99 12.28 7.14
N THR A 498 8.98 11.69 7.79
CA THR A 498 9.22 10.98 9.05
C THR A 498 9.97 9.71 8.67
N PRO A 499 11.06 9.38 9.37
CA PRO A 499 11.49 9.87 10.69
C PRO A 499 12.50 11.03 10.75
N TYR A 500 12.76 11.78 9.68
CA TYR A 500 13.81 12.79 9.64
C TYR A 500 13.49 14.05 10.45
N LYS A 501 14.13 14.20 11.62
CA LYS A 501 14.05 15.38 12.50
C LYS A 501 14.96 16.53 12.07
N VAL A 502 16.07 16.21 11.43
CA VAL A 502 17.03 17.20 10.93
C VAL A 502 17.41 16.89 9.50
N ILE A 503 17.20 17.84 8.59
CA ILE A 503 17.58 17.76 7.18
C ILE A 503 18.41 18.99 6.84
N SER A 504 19.59 18.80 6.27
CA SER A 504 20.41 19.92 5.81
C SER A 504 21.11 19.69 4.47
N LYS A 505 20.84 20.55 3.49
CA LYS A 505 21.62 20.59 2.24
C LYS A 505 23.09 21.01 2.46
N GLY A 506 23.35 21.74 3.54
CA GLY A 506 24.67 22.20 3.96
C GLY A 506 25.31 21.27 5.00
N SER A 507 26.54 21.62 5.42
CA SER A 507 27.20 20.96 6.54
C SER A 507 26.48 21.24 7.85
N ILE A 508 26.42 20.27 8.75
CA ILE A 508 25.88 20.49 10.09
C ILE A 508 27.05 20.77 11.04
N LEU A 509 26.93 21.87 11.78
CA LEU A 509 27.91 22.36 12.74
C LEU A 509 27.27 22.38 14.14
N VAL A 510 27.73 21.50 15.03
CA VAL A 510 27.32 21.51 16.44
C VAL A 510 28.44 22.10 17.28
N GLN A 511 28.12 23.10 18.09
CA GLN A 511 29.07 23.80 18.96
C GLN A 511 28.62 23.70 20.42
N ASN A 512 29.59 23.73 21.34
CA ASN A 512 29.37 23.77 22.79
C ASN A 512 28.52 22.58 23.34
N SER A 513 28.65 21.40 22.75
CA SER A 513 28.02 20.15 23.22
C SER A 513 28.81 18.94 22.72
N ALA A 514 29.27 18.04 23.60
CA ALA A 514 30.12 16.90 23.20
C ALA A 514 29.48 16.01 22.11
N SER A 515 28.16 15.82 22.18
CA SER A 515 27.29 15.24 21.17
C SER A 515 25.85 15.66 21.45
N LEU A 516 25.04 15.87 20.41
CA LEU A 516 23.63 16.21 20.55
C LEU A 516 22.76 15.12 19.91
N THR A 517 21.94 14.46 20.73
CA THR A 517 21.09 13.35 20.29
C THR A 517 19.78 13.87 19.71
N VAL A 518 19.44 13.40 18.51
CA VAL A 518 18.20 13.71 17.81
C VAL A 518 17.25 12.52 17.98
N PRO A 519 16.03 12.70 18.53
CA PRO A 519 15.01 11.67 18.61
C PRO A 519 14.31 11.46 17.25
N GLY A 520 15.10 11.16 16.22
CA GLY A 520 14.71 10.99 14.82
C GLY A 520 15.93 10.92 13.90
N SER A 521 15.70 10.64 12.62
CA SER A 521 16.77 10.51 11.63
C SER A 521 17.34 11.88 11.21
N VAL A 522 18.59 11.86 10.73
CA VAL A 522 19.33 13.03 10.25
C VAL A 522 19.74 12.79 8.80
N ALA A 523 19.50 13.77 7.91
CA ALA A 523 19.98 13.74 6.53
C ALA A 523 20.82 14.98 6.22
N THR A 524 21.97 14.81 5.57
CA THR A 524 22.74 15.93 5.04
C THR A 524 23.52 15.58 3.77
N ASP A 525 23.64 16.51 2.83
CA ASP A 525 24.44 16.33 1.60
C ASP A 525 25.93 16.62 1.79
N ARG A 526 26.35 17.05 2.99
CA ARG A 526 27.74 17.39 3.29
C ARG A 526 28.20 16.76 4.59
N ALA A 527 29.50 16.52 4.71
CA ALA A 527 30.08 16.03 5.94
C ALA A 527 29.85 17.01 7.11
N PHE A 528 29.72 16.44 8.31
CA PHE A 528 29.74 17.18 9.57
C PHE A 528 31.08 17.92 9.73
N ALA A 529 31.04 19.19 10.11
CA ALA A 529 32.23 20.03 10.18
C ALA A 529 32.95 19.94 11.55
N VAL A 530 32.21 19.88 12.66
CA VAL A 530 32.70 19.76 14.06
C VAL A 530 31.59 19.12 14.89
N GLN A 531 31.92 18.16 15.78
CA GLN A 531 31.02 17.42 16.71
C GLN A 531 29.71 16.91 16.06
N LYS A 532 29.48 15.59 16.05
CA LYS A 532 28.37 15.03 15.26
C LYS A 532 27.04 15.07 16.03
N LEU A 533 25.96 15.39 15.31
CA LEU A 533 24.63 14.95 15.72
C LEU A 533 24.60 13.42 15.68
N VAL A 534 23.98 12.82 16.68
CA VAL A 534 23.72 11.38 16.69
C VAL A 534 22.22 11.17 16.65
N ALA A 535 21.75 10.28 15.78
CA ALA A 535 20.36 9.85 15.83
C ALA A 535 20.18 8.91 17.05
N ALA A 536 19.02 8.99 17.71
CA ALA A 536 18.67 8.05 18.77
C ALA A 536 18.58 6.61 18.21
N SER A 537 18.68 5.62 19.09
CA SER A 537 18.63 4.20 18.70
C SER A 537 17.42 3.90 17.80
N GLY A 538 17.65 3.19 16.70
CA GLY A 538 16.63 2.89 15.68
C GLY A 538 16.53 3.91 14.53
N TYR A 539 17.15 5.09 14.65
CA TYR A 539 17.11 6.13 13.62
C TYR A 539 18.44 6.26 12.85
N ALA A 540 18.37 6.78 11.63
CA ALA A 540 19.51 6.81 10.71
C ALA A 540 20.23 8.17 10.68
N VAL A 541 21.51 8.15 10.32
CA VAL A 541 22.29 9.33 9.96
C VAL A 541 22.79 9.17 8.53
N ASN A 542 22.11 9.80 7.58
CA ASN A 542 22.42 9.76 6.15
C ASN A 542 23.25 10.97 5.74
N VAL A 543 24.45 10.73 5.21
CA VAL A 543 25.43 11.77 4.86
C VAL A 543 25.94 11.54 3.45
N ALA A 544 25.71 12.53 2.57
CA ALA A 544 26.21 12.58 1.21
C ALA A 544 25.98 11.28 0.42
N ASN A 545 24.77 10.73 0.54
CA ASN A 545 24.37 9.48 -0.12
C ASN A 545 23.04 9.66 -0.87
N GLY A 546 22.60 8.63 -1.60
CA GLY A 546 21.36 8.70 -2.37
C GLY A 546 20.13 8.98 -1.50
N GLU A 547 20.11 8.43 -0.28
CA GLU A 547 19.00 8.61 0.66
C GLU A 547 18.93 10.07 1.17
N SER A 548 20.08 10.68 1.52
CA SER A 548 20.12 12.09 1.92
C SER A 548 19.69 13.01 0.79
N ALA A 549 20.13 12.75 -0.44
CA ALA A 549 19.78 13.54 -1.60
C ALA A 549 18.26 13.54 -1.87
N GLU A 550 17.64 12.36 -1.86
CA GLU A 550 16.19 12.20 -2.06
C GLU A 550 15.38 12.90 -0.94
N VAL A 551 15.79 12.70 0.31
CA VAL A 551 15.15 13.33 1.48
C VAL A 551 15.26 14.85 1.42
N ILE A 552 16.41 15.39 1.00
CA ILE A 552 16.63 16.83 0.83
C ILE A 552 15.78 17.40 -0.31
N GLU A 553 15.69 16.70 -1.44
CA GLU A 553 14.84 17.11 -2.57
C GLU A 553 13.36 17.18 -2.15
N ASN A 554 12.87 16.15 -1.46
CA ASN A 554 11.51 16.14 -0.92
C ASN A 554 11.29 17.27 0.09
N ALA A 555 12.29 17.60 0.90
CA ALA A 555 12.20 18.71 1.86
C ALA A 555 12.14 20.07 1.16
N ILE A 556 12.89 20.25 0.06
CA ILE A 556 12.85 21.43 -0.81
C ILE A 556 11.46 21.59 -1.43
N ALA A 557 10.89 20.51 -1.98
CA ALA A 557 9.55 20.53 -2.55
C ALA A 557 8.51 20.94 -1.50
N LYS A 558 8.61 20.43 -0.26
CA LYS A 558 7.71 20.81 0.83
C LYS A 558 7.87 22.28 1.26
N TYR A 559 9.11 22.78 1.30
CA TYR A 559 9.34 24.21 1.54
C TYR A 559 8.66 25.05 0.45
N ASP A 560 8.84 24.69 -0.82
CA ASP A 560 8.29 25.45 -1.96
C ASP A 560 6.76 25.42 -1.97
N GLU A 561 6.14 24.28 -1.66
CA GLU A 561 4.70 24.14 -1.45
C GLU A 561 4.18 25.12 -0.37
N LEU A 562 4.78 25.10 0.81
CA LEU A 562 4.33 25.93 1.93
C LEU A 562 4.64 27.42 1.71
N PHE A 563 5.76 27.74 1.06
CA PHE A 563 6.14 29.12 0.74
C PHE A 563 5.28 29.68 -0.39
N ALA A 564 4.76 28.87 -1.30
CA ALA A 564 3.82 29.28 -2.35
C ALA A 564 2.37 29.43 -1.84
N ALA A 565 2.05 28.93 -0.65
CA ALA A 565 0.69 28.96 -0.12
C ALA A 565 0.10 30.38 -0.02
N THR A 566 -1.17 30.50 -0.40
CA THR A 566 -1.94 31.75 -0.34
C THR A 566 -2.14 32.20 1.09
N CYS A 567 -1.89 33.47 1.38
CA CYS A 567 -2.03 34.06 2.70
C CYS A 567 -3.51 34.14 3.11
N THR A 568 -3.85 33.55 4.26
CA THR A 568 -5.12 33.82 4.96
C THR A 568 -5.08 35.22 5.58
N GLN A 569 -3.92 35.63 6.09
CA GLN A 569 -3.64 36.99 6.55
C GLN A 569 -2.31 37.46 5.99
N SER A 570 -2.30 38.65 5.40
CA SER A 570 -1.13 39.24 4.72
C SER A 570 -0.66 40.53 5.38
N ASN A 571 0.59 40.92 5.11
CA ASN A 571 1.20 42.18 5.55
C ASN A 571 1.27 42.34 7.08
N LEU A 572 1.56 41.25 7.78
CA LEU A 572 1.74 41.27 9.22
C LEU A 572 3.05 42.00 9.61
N ASP A 573 3.01 42.69 10.74
CA ASP A 573 4.14 43.47 11.27
C ASP A 573 5.33 42.56 11.59
N GLN A 574 6.53 43.11 11.40
CA GLN A 574 7.78 42.44 11.73
C GLN A 574 7.97 42.22 13.22
N ASN A 575 7.30 42.97 14.11
CA ASN A 575 7.54 42.89 15.54
C ASN A 575 6.39 42.22 16.30
N ILE A 576 6.71 41.29 17.19
CA ILE A 576 5.73 40.71 18.12
C ILE A 576 5.35 41.78 19.15
N PRO A 577 4.07 42.23 19.22
CA PRO A 577 3.65 43.24 20.18
C PRO A 577 3.77 42.73 21.63
N SER A 578 3.79 43.65 22.59
CA SER A 578 3.82 43.30 24.03
C SER A 578 2.62 42.45 24.47
N ALA A 579 1.45 42.65 23.85
CA ALA A 579 0.26 41.82 24.05
C ALA A 579 0.38 40.40 23.48
N GLY A 580 1.38 40.16 22.62
CA GLY A 580 1.60 38.90 21.94
C GLY A 580 0.75 38.71 20.67
N LEU A 581 1.00 37.60 19.97
CA LEU A 581 0.24 37.18 18.78
C LEU A 581 -0.55 35.91 19.09
N THR A 582 -1.70 35.73 18.45
CA THR A 582 -2.49 34.50 18.51
C THR A 582 -2.82 34.02 17.11
N PHE A 583 -2.56 32.75 16.84
CA PHE A 583 -2.77 32.12 15.55
C PHE A 583 -3.71 30.92 15.68
N THR A 584 -4.59 30.76 14.70
CA THR A 584 -5.44 29.58 14.49
C THR A 584 -5.07 28.96 13.14
N ALA A 585 -5.81 27.95 12.69
CA ALA A 585 -5.57 27.35 11.38
C ALA A 585 -5.57 28.40 10.25
N GLY A 586 -4.52 28.45 9.43
CA GLY A 586 -4.35 29.44 8.37
C GLY A 586 -2.89 29.69 7.97
N VAL A 587 -2.70 30.53 6.96
CA VAL A 587 -1.40 30.99 6.45
C VAL A 587 -1.21 32.47 6.77
N TYR A 588 -0.18 32.80 7.54
CA TYR A 588 0.11 34.15 8.04
C TYR A 588 1.42 34.65 7.43
N CYS A 589 1.34 35.75 6.69
CA CYS A 589 2.44 36.23 5.86
C CYS A 589 3.08 37.50 6.43
N PHE A 590 4.38 37.39 6.70
CA PHE A 590 5.26 38.43 7.24
C PHE A 590 6.27 38.87 6.17
N PRO A 591 5.95 39.92 5.38
CA PRO A 591 6.81 40.34 4.26
C PRO A 591 8.18 40.86 4.73
N GLN A 592 8.27 41.38 5.95
CA GLN A 592 9.52 41.87 6.54
C GLN A 592 10.15 40.86 7.52
N GLY A 593 9.60 39.65 7.67
CA GLY A 593 10.06 38.67 8.65
C GLY A 593 9.41 38.87 10.03
N LEU A 594 9.95 38.23 11.06
CA LEU A 594 9.42 38.31 12.42
C LEU A 594 10.55 38.42 13.45
N ASN A 595 10.43 39.38 14.35
CA ASN A 595 11.35 39.71 15.42
C ASN A 595 10.58 39.80 16.75
N GLY A 596 11.11 39.21 17.81
CA GLY A 596 10.58 39.49 19.14
C GLY A 596 10.96 38.49 20.22
N ASN A 597 10.54 38.85 21.43
CA ASN A 597 10.80 38.15 22.69
C ASN A 597 9.54 38.07 23.58
N SER A 598 8.37 38.31 23.01
CA SER A 598 7.08 38.36 23.72
C SER A 598 6.34 37.01 23.60
N LYS A 599 5.01 37.02 23.72
CA LYS A 599 4.15 35.83 23.71
C LYS A 599 3.63 35.50 22.31
N VAL A 600 3.61 34.21 21.97
CA VAL A 600 2.91 33.68 20.78
C VAL A 600 2.00 32.53 21.23
N THR A 601 0.72 32.61 20.85
CA THR A 601 -0.29 31.60 21.17
C THR A 601 -0.75 30.88 19.90
N PHE A 602 -0.79 29.56 19.93
CA PHE A 602 -1.35 28.71 18.89
C PHE A 602 -2.61 28.02 19.41
N SER A 603 -3.68 28.04 18.62
CA SER A 603 -4.98 27.49 19.01
C SER A 603 -5.60 26.63 17.90
N GLY A 604 -6.12 25.46 18.27
CA GLY A 604 -6.80 24.56 17.34
C GLY A 604 -5.91 23.48 16.71
N THR A 605 -6.53 22.43 16.21
CA THR A 605 -5.85 21.26 15.63
C THR A 605 -5.44 21.45 14.17
N GLY A 606 -5.97 22.45 13.47
CA GLY A 606 -5.64 22.71 12.06
C GLY A 606 -4.26 23.35 11.84
N LYS A 607 -3.75 23.27 10.60
CA LYS A 607 -2.41 23.77 10.22
C LYS A 607 -2.25 25.27 10.39
N ILE A 608 -1.13 25.65 11.00
CA ILE A 608 -0.71 27.05 11.16
C ILE A 608 0.61 27.25 10.42
N VAL A 609 0.59 28.02 9.32
CA VAL A 609 1.80 28.36 8.55
C VAL A 609 2.18 29.81 8.80
N LEU A 610 3.37 30.02 9.35
CA LEU A 610 3.99 31.32 9.48
C LEU A 610 5.01 31.46 8.34
N LYS A 611 4.62 32.21 7.30
CA LYS A 611 5.43 32.45 6.11
C LYS A 611 6.17 33.78 6.25
N LEU A 612 7.48 33.70 6.40
CA LEU A 612 8.36 34.85 6.61
C LEU A 612 9.21 35.05 5.35
N SER A 613 9.00 36.15 4.63
CA SER A 613 9.74 36.41 3.38
C SER A 613 11.23 36.66 3.61
N THR A 614 11.62 37.12 4.80
CA THR A 614 13.01 37.41 5.16
C THR A 614 13.44 36.57 6.37
N ASN A 615 13.48 37.14 7.57
CA ASN A 615 14.19 36.60 8.72
C ASN A 615 13.26 36.24 9.87
N LEU A 616 13.63 35.23 10.66
CA LEU A 616 13.10 34.96 11.99
C LEU A 616 14.17 35.28 13.02
N ASN A 617 13.93 36.27 13.88
CA ASN A 617 14.75 36.57 15.05
C ASN A 617 13.92 36.38 16.32
N ALA A 618 13.96 35.17 16.89
CA ALA A 618 13.20 34.81 18.07
C ALA A 618 14.13 34.69 19.29
N ASN A 619 13.84 35.43 20.36
CA ASN A 619 14.66 35.39 21.57
C ASN A 619 13.79 35.20 22.81
N ASN A 620 13.76 33.99 23.36
CA ASN A 620 12.95 33.62 24.52
C ASN A 620 11.46 33.96 24.36
N ILE A 621 10.88 33.65 23.20
CA ILE A 621 9.44 33.76 22.97
C ILE A 621 8.71 32.82 23.92
N ASN A 622 7.64 33.32 24.57
CA ASN A 622 6.75 32.49 25.38
C ASN A 622 5.67 31.86 24.49
N PHE A 623 5.80 30.56 24.21
CA PHE A 623 4.85 29.80 23.40
C PHE A 623 3.73 29.21 24.26
N VAL A 624 2.48 29.41 23.82
CA VAL A 624 1.28 28.87 24.47
C VAL A 624 0.46 28.08 23.45
N PHE A 625 0.08 26.86 23.79
CA PHE A 625 -0.76 26.00 22.95
C PHE A 625 -2.12 25.80 23.62
N THR A 626 -3.22 26.05 22.91
CA THR A 626 -4.59 25.91 23.42
C THR A 626 -5.48 25.16 22.43
N ASN A 627 -6.65 24.69 22.90
CA ASN A 627 -7.69 24.09 22.06
C ASN A 627 -7.18 22.95 21.14
N GLY A 628 -6.26 22.12 21.64
CA GLY A 628 -5.68 20.99 20.90
C GLY A 628 -4.56 21.34 19.92
N ALA A 629 -4.06 22.58 19.89
CA ALA A 629 -2.86 22.91 19.14
C ALA A 629 -1.64 22.16 19.68
N THR A 630 -0.72 21.77 18.79
CA THR A 630 0.55 21.13 19.16
C THR A 630 1.66 21.65 18.27
N GLN A 631 2.92 21.48 18.65
CA GLN A 631 4.06 21.85 17.80
C GLN A 631 4.03 21.19 16.42
N ASN A 632 3.41 20.01 16.30
CA ASN A 632 3.40 19.25 15.04
C ASN A 632 2.61 19.95 13.93
N ASN A 633 1.62 20.79 14.25
CA ASN A 633 0.81 21.49 13.25
C ASN A 633 1.25 22.94 12.96
N VAL A 634 2.39 23.38 13.53
CA VAL A 634 2.96 24.71 13.35
C VAL A 634 4.17 24.68 12.41
N PHE A 635 4.13 25.43 11.31
CA PHE A 635 5.18 25.49 10.31
C PHE A 635 5.75 26.91 10.19
N TRP A 636 7.04 27.05 10.43
CA TRP A 636 7.81 28.27 10.21
C TRP A 636 8.55 28.14 8.89
N VAL A 637 8.15 28.93 7.88
CA VAL A 637 8.70 28.85 6.53
C VAL A 637 9.41 30.17 6.22
N ILE A 638 10.74 30.13 6.22
CA ILE A 638 11.59 31.33 6.28
C ILE A 638 12.47 31.49 5.03
N GLY A 639 12.39 32.65 4.39
CA GLY A 639 13.06 32.96 3.14
C GLY A 639 14.57 33.19 3.22
N ASN A 640 15.09 33.78 4.31
CA ASN A 640 16.46 34.30 4.31
C ASN A 640 17.32 33.94 5.54
N SER A 641 16.88 34.18 6.78
CA SER A 641 17.70 33.78 7.93
C SER A 641 16.90 33.41 9.17
N VAL A 642 17.44 32.48 9.95
CA VAL A 642 16.87 32.02 11.21
C VAL A 642 17.89 32.25 12.32
N ALA A 643 17.51 33.03 13.32
CA ALA A 643 18.26 33.25 14.55
C ALA A 643 17.33 33.03 15.74
N VAL A 644 17.54 31.94 16.48
CA VAL A 644 16.71 31.58 17.62
C VAL A 644 17.56 31.40 18.88
N ASN A 645 17.05 31.93 20.00
CA ASN A 645 17.57 31.72 21.34
C ASN A 645 16.45 31.32 22.30
N GLY A 646 16.66 30.30 23.12
CA GLY A 646 15.67 29.78 24.07
C GLY A 646 14.75 28.68 23.51
N PRO A 647 13.71 28.26 24.25
CA PRO A 647 12.78 27.21 23.82
C PRO A 647 12.05 27.59 22.52
N PHE A 648 11.92 26.63 21.61
CA PHE A 648 11.26 26.85 20.32
C PHE A 648 10.37 25.68 19.94
N TYR A 649 9.18 25.97 19.42
CA TYR A 649 8.17 24.96 19.07
C TYR A 649 7.75 25.10 17.61
N GLY A 650 7.66 23.96 16.93
CA GLY A 650 7.19 23.87 15.55
C GLY A 650 8.28 23.49 14.56
N ASN A 651 7.86 23.42 13.30
CA ASN A 651 8.61 22.84 12.21
C ASN A 651 9.29 23.97 11.43
N VAL A 652 10.63 24.04 11.46
CA VAL A 652 11.38 25.14 10.86
C VAL A 652 11.93 24.72 9.50
N LEU A 653 11.45 25.36 8.44
CA LEU A 653 11.91 25.15 7.07
C LEU A 653 12.48 26.45 6.53
N THR A 654 13.74 26.42 6.08
CA THR A 654 14.39 27.60 5.51
C THR A 654 15.29 27.25 4.34
N LYS A 655 15.32 28.12 3.32
CA LYS A 655 16.39 28.14 2.30
C LYS A 655 17.51 29.12 2.65
N GLY A 656 17.44 29.72 3.84
CA GLY A 656 18.32 30.75 4.34
C GLY A 656 19.50 30.26 5.18
N VAL A 657 20.15 31.21 5.86
CA VAL A 657 21.17 30.92 6.87
C VAL A 657 20.51 30.52 8.18
N PHE A 658 20.98 29.45 8.82
CA PHE A 658 20.38 28.92 10.05
C PHE A 658 21.34 28.99 11.24
N ASN A 659 20.91 29.66 12.32
CA ASN A 659 21.63 29.76 13.60
C ASN A 659 20.70 29.55 14.79
N PHE A 660 20.88 28.46 15.52
CA PHE A 660 20.24 28.22 16.82
C PHE A 660 21.28 28.35 17.93
N ASN A 661 21.00 29.11 18.98
CA ASN A 661 21.85 29.27 20.15
C ASN A 661 21.08 28.89 21.42
N ASN A 662 21.54 27.90 22.19
CA ASN A 662 20.91 27.40 23.42
C ASN A 662 19.41 27.10 23.26
N VAL A 663 19.06 26.35 22.20
CA VAL A 663 17.66 26.08 21.84
C VAL A 663 17.22 24.69 22.29
N ASN A 664 16.12 24.62 23.04
CA ASN A 664 15.37 23.38 23.24
C ASN A 664 14.26 23.32 22.20
N LEU A 665 14.46 22.51 21.15
CA LEU A 665 13.55 22.43 20.02
C LEU A 665 12.54 21.29 20.23
N TYR A 666 11.26 21.64 20.06
CA TYR A 666 10.13 20.72 19.99
C TYR A 666 9.57 20.78 18.57
N GLY A 667 10.12 19.98 17.67
CA GLY A 667 9.80 20.02 16.24
C GLY A 667 10.95 19.56 15.36
N TYR A 668 11.03 20.13 14.16
CA TYR A 668 11.91 19.65 13.08
C TYR A 668 12.72 20.80 12.45
N ILE A 669 13.90 20.50 11.93
CA ILE A 669 14.79 21.48 11.27
C ILE A 669 15.09 21.05 9.85
N TYR A 670 14.66 21.86 8.87
CA TYR A 670 15.04 21.72 7.47
C TYR A 670 15.82 22.95 7.00
N ASN A 671 17.14 22.81 6.88
CA ASN A 671 18.04 23.83 6.32
C ASN A 671 18.40 23.50 4.87
N LEU A 672 17.68 24.10 3.92
CA LEU A 672 17.56 23.64 2.54
C LEU A 672 18.30 24.50 1.50
N GLY A 673 18.90 25.61 1.92
CA GLY A 673 19.65 26.50 1.03
C GLY A 673 20.94 27.08 1.65
N GLY A 674 21.05 27.13 2.98
CA GLY A 674 22.27 27.52 3.66
C GLY A 674 23.40 26.50 3.51
N ASN A 675 24.63 26.98 3.36
CA ASN A 675 25.84 26.14 3.31
C ASN A 675 26.12 25.41 4.63
N THR A 676 25.57 25.92 5.75
CA THR A 676 25.77 25.38 7.08
C THR A 676 24.49 25.47 7.91
N LEU A 677 24.15 24.40 8.62
CA LEU A 677 23.20 24.38 9.73
C LEU A 677 23.99 24.56 11.04
N ASN A 678 23.87 25.71 11.69
CA ASN A 678 24.60 25.99 12.94
C ASN A 678 23.71 25.81 14.17
N VAL A 679 24.09 24.86 15.05
CA VAL A 679 23.41 24.57 16.32
C VAL A 679 24.43 24.71 17.45
N ASN A 680 24.29 25.75 18.25
CA ASN A 680 25.21 26.13 19.29
C ASN A 680 24.56 25.95 20.67
N GLY A 681 24.70 24.77 21.28
CA GLY A 681 24.06 24.39 22.55
C GLY A 681 22.54 24.18 22.46
N GLY A 682 22.00 23.25 23.26
CA GLY A 682 20.55 22.95 23.31
C GLY A 682 20.20 21.47 23.38
N ALA A 683 18.92 21.15 23.17
CA ALA A 683 18.38 19.79 23.14
C ALA A 683 17.27 19.64 22.08
N PHE A 684 17.10 18.43 21.56
CA PHE A 684 15.95 18.06 20.71
C PHE A 684 14.95 17.23 21.52
N HIS A 685 13.66 17.49 21.32
CA HIS A 685 12.56 16.78 21.95
C HIS A 685 11.60 16.20 20.91
#